data_AF-A0A2P4Y5R0-F1
#
_entry.id   AF-A0A2P4Y5R0-F1
#
_cell.length_a   1.000
_cell.length_b   1.000
_cell.length_c   1.000
_cell.angle_alpha   90.00
_cell.angle_beta   90.00
_cell.angle_gamma   90.00
#
_symmetry.space_group_name_H-M   'P 1'
#
loop_
_entity.id
_entity.type
_entity.pdbx_description
1 polymer ?
#
loop_
_entity_poly.entity_id
_entity_poly.type
_entity_poly.pdbx_seq_one_letter_code
_entity_poly.pdbx_strand_id
1 'polypeptide(L)'
;MLRLSHSVKRRVPLHKASGNRFLVSAREKVDRRNAPRFETPAVLEFEDGSRFHGVSFGAKKSMAGEVVFTTGMVGYPEALTDPSFKGQILNMTFPMIGNYGVPDTKALDEFGLHKNIESDRIHAAGMIVQDYSSHHSHWNAAQSLSEWLESEGIPGIAGIDTRAITKKIRAHGAMAGRIIVEGSDSPELVDVNEANLASLVSTKEVITYGKGNPLKILAVDCGIKYNIIRELVKRGAEVKRVPWNHDISSEIGWYDGLFISNGPGDPAIMKETTAQLKKAMELQGDNVKPIFGICLGNQLLSLAAGANTYKLPFGNRGQNQPVHNLKTGQSYITAQNHGYAVDGKTLPSDWEELFVNLNDGTNEGIIHKSKPYFTAQFHPEHAGGPTDTEFLFDTFLDAVRTKEKGPIKSLVQRPHIERPKVKKVLVLGSGGLSIGQAGEFDYSGSQAIKALKEEDIETILINPNIASVQTNIDRSSEAQASNVYYLPVNPDFVEQVIKRERPDGILISMGGQTALNCGVELDKRGVFEKYGVQVLGTQIDVINYTEDRELFNDKLAEINEKIAQSEAVESVDDAVKAAYNIGFPVMIRSAFALGGLGSGICEDEAQLRKMAKQAFSGSPQILVERSMKGWKEVEYEVVRDAANNCLTVCNMENFDPLGIHTGESIVIAPSQTLSNREYHMLRETAVKV
;
A
#
# COMPACT_ATOMS: atom_id res chain seq x y z
N MET A 1 55.84 -31.16 38.63
CA MET A 1 55.81 -32.60 38.28
C MET A 1 54.37 -32.99 37.96
N LEU A 2 54.17 -33.64 36.81
CA LEU A 2 53.07 -34.56 36.45
C LEU A 2 51.63 -33.97 36.45
N ARG A 3 51.08 -33.59 35.29
CA ARG A 3 50.47 -34.39 34.20
C ARG A 3 49.02 -34.86 34.48
N LEU A 4 48.13 -34.28 33.65
CA LEU A 4 47.09 -34.93 32.83
C LEU A 4 46.00 -35.77 33.51
N SER A 5 44.74 -35.30 33.43
CA SER A 5 43.79 -35.78 32.39
C SER A 5 42.39 -35.29 32.72
N HIS A 6 41.70 -34.67 31.75
CA HIS A 6 40.38 -35.09 31.28
C HIS A 6 39.93 -34.13 30.16
N SER A 7 39.81 -34.70 28.98
CA SER A 7 39.33 -34.02 27.78
C SER A 7 37.83 -33.76 27.89
N VAL A 8 37.42 -32.51 27.71
CA VAL A 8 36.06 -32.19 27.25
C VAL A 8 36.22 -31.50 25.90
N LYS A 9 36.08 -32.29 24.83
CA LYS A 9 35.93 -31.78 23.46
C LYS A 9 34.69 -30.87 23.44
N ARG A 10 34.86 -29.55 23.41
CA ARG A 10 33.82 -28.63 22.94
C ARG A 10 33.60 -28.94 21.45
N ARG A 11 32.52 -29.67 21.15
CA ARG A 11 32.00 -29.77 19.78
C ARG A 11 31.46 -28.40 19.38
N VAL A 12 32.26 -27.63 18.67
CA VAL A 12 31.77 -26.53 17.84
C VAL A 12 31.02 -27.18 16.67
N PRO A 13 29.75 -26.85 16.40
CA PRO A 13 29.08 -27.36 15.21
C PRO A 13 29.73 -26.69 13.99
N LEU A 14 30.56 -27.44 13.28
CA LEU A 14 30.94 -27.13 11.91
C LEU A 14 29.68 -27.29 11.03
N HIS A 15 28.90 -26.22 10.90
CA HIS A 15 27.95 -26.13 9.79
C HIS A 15 28.75 -25.96 8.50
N LYS A 16 29.15 -27.09 7.89
CA LYS A 16 29.44 -27.14 6.47
C LYS A 16 28.13 -26.88 5.74
N ALA A 17 27.90 -25.64 5.32
CA ALA A 17 26.85 -25.29 4.38
C ALA A 17 27.19 -25.92 3.02
N SER A 18 26.76 -27.16 2.80
CA SER A 18 26.80 -27.76 1.47
C SER A 18 25.56 -27.28 0.71
N GLY A 19 25.73 -26.27 -0.15
CA GLY A 19 24.70 -25.72 -1.05
C GLY A 19 24.01 -26.73 -1.98
N ASN A 20 24.44 -28.00 -1.98
CA ASN A 20 23.78 -29.09 -2.71
C ASN A 20 22.58 -29.72 -1.98
N ARG A 21 22.30 -29.40 -0.70
CA ARG A 21 21.13 -29.99 -0.01
C ARG A 21 19.82 -29.22 -0.24
N PHE A 22 19.86 -27.95 -0.63
CA PHE A 22 18.65 -27.16 -0.94
C PHE A 22 18.06 -27.46 -2.32
N LEU A 23 18.86 -27.99 -3.26
CA LEU A 23 18.39 -28.31 -4.62
C LEU A 23 17.84 -29.74 -4.78
N VAL A 24 18.03 -30.61 -3.78
CA VAL A 24 17.58 -32.02 -3.85
C VAL A 24 16.29 -32.27 -3.05
N SER A 25 15.91 -31.39 -2.11
CA SER A 25 14.61 -31.49 -1.41
C SER A 25 13.44 -30.82 -2.13
N ALA A 26 13.69 -30.05 -3.20
CA ALA A 26 12.64 -29.39 -3.99
C ALA A 26 12.08 -30.29 -5.14
N ARG A 27 12.29 -31.60 -5.05
CA ARG A 27 11.78 -32.60 -6.01
C ARG A 27 10.76 -33.55 -5.39
N GLU A 28 10.03 -33.14 -4.36
CA GLU A 28 8.70 -33.73 -4.23
C GLU A 28 7.90 -33.27 -5.45
N LYS A 29 7.52 -34.22 -6.31
CA LYS A 29 6.50 -33.97 -7.32
C LYS A 29 5.32 -33.39 -6.55
N VAL A 30 4.93 -32.15 -6.84
CA VAL A 30 3.67 -31.59 -6.38
C VAL A 30 2.60 -32.63 -6.74
N ASP A 31 2.02 -33.30 -5.74
CA ASP A 31 1.08 -34.39 -5.98
C ASP A 31 -0.25 -33.80 -6.45
N ARG A 32 -0.35 -33.56 -7.76
CA ARG A 32 -1.56 -33.05 -8.41
C ARG A 32 -2.73 -34.04 -8.39
N ARG A 33 -2.55 -35.27 -7.87
CA ARG A 33 -3.63 -36.28 -7.84
C ARG A 33 -4.71 -35.96 -6.81
N ASN A 34 -4.39 -35.15 -5.79
CA ASN A 34 -5.30 -34.76 -4.71
C ASN A 34 -5.67 -33.27 -4.73
N ALA A 35 -5.30 -32.51 -5.78
CA ALA A 35 -5.79 -31.14 -5.92
C ALA A 35 -7.33 -31.17 -6.00
N PRO A 36 -8.06 -30.34 -5.21
CA PRO A 36 -9.50 -30.27 -5.30
C PRO A 36 -9.89 -30.00 -6.74
N ARG A 37 -10.66 -30.91 -7.34
CA ARG A 37 -11.25 -30.65 -8.65
C ARG A 37 -12.55 -29.91 -8.41
N PHE A 38 -12.57 -28.62 -8.70
CA PHE A 38 -13.77 -27.79 -8.66
C PHE A 38 -14.72 -28.21 -9.79
N GLU A 39 -15.41 -29.33 -9.59
CA GLU A 39 -16.28 -29.95 -10.59
C GLU A 39 -17.76 -29.63 -10.34
N THR A 40 -18.13 -29.15 -9.14
CA THR A 40 -19.52 -28.80 -8.81
C THR A 40 -19.91 -27.51 -9.54
N PRO A 41 -20.86 -27.54 -10.49
CA PRO A 41 -21.34 -26.35 -11.17
C PRO A 41 -21.97 -25.36 -10.20
N ALA A 42 -21.74 -24.07 -10.44
CA ALA A 42 -22.41 -23.00 -9.74
C ALA A 42 -22.83 -21.89 -10.71
N VAL A 43 -23.86 -21.14 -10.34
CA VAL A 43 -24.37 -20.02 -11.12
C VAL A 43 -24.51 -18.80 -10.23
N LEU A 44 -23.90 -17.69 -10.62
CA LEU A 44 -24.25 -16.37 -10.10
C LEU A 44 -25.45 -15.85 -10.90
N GLU A 45 -26.57 -15.61 -10.24
CA GLU A 45 -27.77 -15.03 -10.83
C GLU A 45 -28.07 -13.68 -10.19
N PHE A 46 -28.36 -12.68 -11.01
CA PHE A 46 -28.77 -11.35 -10.58
C PHE A 46 -30.29 -11.16 -10.64
N GLU A 47 -30.81 -10.16 -9.94
CA GLU A 47 -32.24 -9.81 -9.93
C GLU A 47 -32.82 -9.46 -11.31
N ASP A 48 -31.98 -9.02 -12.25
CA ASP A 48 -32.38 -8.75 -13.63
C ASP A 48 -32.41 -10.01 -14.52
N GLY A 49 -32.17 -11.18 -13.94
CA GLY A 49 -32.17 -12.48 -14.61
C GLY A 49 -30.86 -12.83 -15.33
N SER A 50 -29.86 -11.95 -15.32
CA SER A 50 -28.55 -12.28 -15.89
C SER A 50 -27.82 -13.35 -15.08
N ARG A 51 -27.11 -14.25 -15.77
CA ARG A 51 -26.48 -15.44 -15.20
C ARG A 51 -25.03 -15.58 -15.65
N PHE A 52 -24.16 -15.93 -14.71
CA PHE A 52 -22.76 -16.25 -14.94
C PHE A 52 -22.49 -17.66 -14.43
N HIS A 53 -22.04 -18.55 -15.32
CA HIS A 53 -21.78 -19.95 -15.01
C HIS A 53 -20.32 -20.13 -14.62
N GLY A 54 -20.09 -20.76 -13.48
CA GLY A 54 -18.77 -21.07 -12.96
C GLY A 54 -18.75 -22.39 -12.21
N VAL A 55 -17.74 -22.54 -11.38
CA VAL A 55 -17.55 -23.74 -10.55
C VAL A 55 -17.46 -23.36 -9.09
N SER A 56 -18.08 -24.15 -8.22
CA SER A 56 -18.03 -23.95 -6.79
C SER A 56 -16.64 -24.32 -6.26
N PHE A 57 -16.08 -23.46 -5.38
CA PHE A 57 -14.85 -23.74 -4.64
C PHE A 57 -14.99 -23.53 -3.13
N GLY A 58 -16.18 -23.16 -2.65
CA GLY A 58 -16.47 -22.99 -1.22
C GLY A 58 -17.53 -23.97 -0.74
N ALA A 59 -18.32 -23.58 0.25
CA ALA A 59 -19.38 -24.41 0.79
C ALA A 59 -20.41 -24.83 -0.28
N LYS A 60 -20.89 -26.08 -0.17
CA LYS A 60 -22.00 -26.64 -0.98
C LYS A 60 -23.36 -26.11 -0.53
N LYS A 61 -23.49 -24.79 -0.50
CA LYS A 61 -24.67 -24.06 -0.02
C LYS A 61 -24.89 -22.83 -0.88
N SER A 62 -26.10 -22.64 -1.36
CA SER A 62 -26.48 -21.42 -2.06
C SER A 62 -26.76 -20.27 -1.08
N MET A 63 -26.38 -19.05 -1.45
CA MET A 63 -26.65 -17.84 -0.66
C MET A 63 -27.07 -16.68 -1.58
N ALA A 64 -27.96 -15.84 -1.07
CA ALA A 64 -28.36 -14.58 -1.68
C ALA A 64 -27.77 -13.39 -0.90
N GLY A 65 -27.60 -12.27 -1.59
CA GLY A 65 -27.08 -11.04 -1.03
C GLY A 65 -26.97 -9.93 -2.06
N GLU A 66 -26.54 -8.75 -1.64
CA GLU A 66 -26.20 -7.66 -2.56
C GLU A 66 -24.81 -7.94 -3.18
N VAL A 67 -24.73 -8.02 -4.51
CA VAL A 67 -23.47 -8.25 -5.20
C VAL A 67 -22.72 -6.93 -5.33
N VAL A 68 -21.52 -6.91 -4.77
CA VAL A 68 -20.62 -5.75 -4.76
C VAL A 68 -19.26 -6.16 -5.32
N PHE A 69 -18.39 -5.19 -5.63
CA PHE A 69 -17.01 -5.48 -6.00
C PHE A 69 -16.02 -4.71 -5.14
N THR A 70 -14.79 -5.20 -5.04
CA THR A 70 -13.67 -4.49 -4.43
C THR A 70 -12.46 -4.45 -5.36
N THR A 71 -11.76 -3.31 -5.37
CA THR A 71 -10.49 -3.12 -6.10
C THR A 71 -9.25 -3.52 -5.30
N GLY A 72 -9.42 -4.03 -4.08
CA GLY A 72 -8.30 -4.55 -3.28
C GLY A 72 -7.62 -5.75 -3.96
N MET A 73 -6.30 -5.69 -4.11
CA MET A 73 -5.50 -6.75 -4.74
C MET A 73 -5.00 -7.79 -3.74
N VAL A 74 -4.79 -7.37 -2.49
CA VAL A 74 -4.35 -8.21 -1.37
C VAL A 74 -5.35 -8.11 -0.22
N GLY A 75 -5.25 -9.02 0.74
CA GLY A 75 -6.07 -9.01 1.95
C GLY A 75 -7.47 -9.60 1.79
N TYR A 76 -7.62 -10.69 1.03
CA TYR A 76 -8.91 -11.38 0.96
C TYR A 76 -9.35 -11.98 2.31
N PRO A 77 -8.47 -12.45 3.24
CA PRO A 77 -8.92 -12.87 4.56
C PRO A 77 -9.49 -11.72 5.38
N GLU A 78 -8.83 -10.56 5.36
CA GLU A 78 -9.28 -9.36 6.03
C GLU A 78 -10.59 -8.83 5.41
N ALA A 79 -10.71 -8.82 4.08
CA ALA A 79 -11.96 -8.42 3.41
C ALA A 79 -13.12 -9.36 3.73
N LEU A 80 -12.92 -10.69 3.73
CA LEU A 80 -13.99 -11.64 4.07
C LEU A 80 -14.48 -11.49 5.52
N THR A 81 -13.60 -11.04 6.41
CA THR A 81 -13.90 -10.86 7.84
C THR A 81 -14.27 -9.41 8.20
N ASP A 82 -14.32 -8.48 7.25
CA ASP A 82 -14.82 -7.12 7.50
C ASP A 82 -16.34 -7.15 7.73
N PRO A 83 -16.84 -6.74 8.92
CA PRO A 83 -18.27 -6.74 9.22
C PRO A 83 -19.12 -5.90 8.27
N SER A 84 -18.53 -4.91 7.59
CA SER A 84 -19.20 -4.03 6.62
C SER A 84 -19.72 -4.81 5.40
N PHE A 85 -19.19 -6.00 5.10
CA PHE A 85 -19.67 -6.87 4.03
C PHE A 85 -20.82 -7.81 4.44
N LYS A 86 -21.41 -7.64 5.62
CA LYS A 86 -22.50 -8.50 6.07
C LYS A 86 -23.64 -8.55 5.04
N GLY A 87 -23.94 -9.75 4.53
CA GLY A 87 -25.02 -9.95 3.55
C GLY A 87 -24.65 -9.60 2.11
N GLN A 88 -23.39 -9.24 1.84
CA GLN A 88 -22.91 -8.92 0.49
C GLN A 88 -22.14 -10.08 -0.14
N ILE A 89 -22.28 -10.26 -1.45
CA ILE A 89 -21.50 -11.21 -2.25
C ILE A 89 -20.34 -10.45 -2.91
N LEU A 90 -19.11 -10.87 -2.61
CA LEU A 90 -17.89 -10.16 -2.96
C LEU A 90 -17.34 -10.57 -4.33
N ASN A 91 -17.41 -9.67 -5.32
CA ASN A 91 -16.69 -9.80 -6.59
C ASN A 91 -15.27 -9.23 -6.50
N MET A 92 -14.29 -10.13 -6.55
CA MET A 92 -12.87 -9.75 -6.55
C MET A 92 -12.46 -9.30 -7.95
N THR A 93 -12.01 -8.06 -8.07
CA THR A 93 -11.47 -7.56 -9.35
C THR A 93 -10.08 -8.12 -9.65
N PHE A 94 -9.30 -8.42 -8.60
CA PHE A 94 -8.02 -9.10 -8.77
C PHE A 94 -8.26 -10.56 -9.19
N PRO A 95 -7.72 -10.99 -10.34
CA PRO A 95 -8.19 -12.20 -11.00
C PRO A 95 -7.71 -13.50 -10.34
N MET A 96 -6.55 -13.49 -9.66
CA MET A 96 -5.93 -14.68 -9.06
C MET A 96 -6.06 -14.65 -7.54
N ILE A 97 -6.92 -15.49 -6.97
CA ILE A 97 -7.22 -15.46 -5.53
C ILE A 97 -6.87 -16.80 -4.88
N GLY A 98 -6.42 -16.76 -3.62
CA GLY A 98 -6.05 -17.95 -2.84
C GLY A 98 -4.55 -18.27 -2.82
N ASN A 99 -3.72 -17.49 -3.52
CA ASN A 99 -2.28 -17.74 -3.72
C ASN A 99 -1.50 -17.96 -2.41
N TYR A 100 -1.82 -17.18 -1.38
CA TYR A 100 -1.16 -17.24 -0.07
C TYR A 100 -1.98 -17.95 1.02
N GLY A 101 -3.07 -18.63 0.66
CA GLY A 101 -3.91 -19.38 1.58
C GLY A 101 -4.54 -18.50 2.67
N VAL A 102 -4.98 -19.14 3.75
CA VAL A 102 -5.57 -18.45 4.90
C VAL A 102 -4.67 -18.71 6.11
N PRO A 103 -4.27 -17.67 6.85
CA PRO A 103 -3.50 -17.84 8.08
C PRO A 103 -4.34 -18.50 9.19
N ASP A 104 -3.72 -18.82 10.32
CA ASP A 104 -4.47 -19.30 11.48
C ASP A 104 -5.49 -18.23 11.93
N THR A 105 -6.78 -18.53 11.75
CA THR A 105 -7.90 -17.63 12.06
C THR A 105 -8.29 -17.64 13.52
N LYS A 106 -7.75 -18.57 14.32
CA LYS A 106 -8.08 -18.73 15.75
C LYS A 106 -6.97 -18.25 16.66
N ALA A 107 -5.76 -18.05 16.14
CA ALA A 107 -4.65 -17.47 16.89
C ALA A 107 -5.08 -16.13 17.49
N LEU A 108 -4.89 -15.94 18.80
CA LEU A 108 -5.16 -14.67 19.48
C LEU A 108 -3.89 -13.82 19.58
N ASP A 109 -4.05 -12.51 19.54
CA ASP A 109 -3.03 -11.54 19.88
C ASP A 109 -2.99 -11.24 21.39
N GLU A 110 -2.06 -10.39 21.81
CA GLU A 110 -1.89 -9.96 23.21
C GLU A 110 -3.11 -9.25 23.80
N PHE A 111 -4.06 -8.80 22.99
CA PHE A 111 -5.29 -8.14 23.41
C PHE A 111 -6.49 -9.10 23.47
N GLY A 112 -6.28 -10.39 23.14
CA GLY A 112 -7.33 -11.40 23.10
C GLY A 112 -8.22 -11.31 21.85
N LEU A 113 -7.78 -10.62 20.80
CA LEU A 113 -8.45 -10.55 19.50
C LEU A 113 -7.86 -11.60 18.55
N HIS A 114 -8.63 -12.10 17.58
CA HIS A 114 -8.06 -12.96 16.55
C HIS A 114 -6.99 -12.18 15.77
N LYS A 115 -5.77 -12.73 15.71
CA LYS A 115 -4.57 -12.02 15.26
C LYS A 115 -4.56 -11.69 13.77
N ASN A 116 -5.11 -12.56 12.93
CA ASN A 116 -4.93 -12.52 11.48
C ASN A 116 -6.22 -12.18 10.70
N ILE A 117 -7.31 -11.89 11.40
CA ILE A 117 -8.61 -11.56 10.81
C ILE A 117 -9.24 -10.38 11.57
N GLU A 118 -10.21 -9.73 10.94
CA GLU A 118 -10.75 -8.45 11.41
C GLU A 118 -12.05 -8.57 12.21
N SER A 119 -12.54 -9.80 12.42
CA SER A 119 -13.68 -10.12 13.27
C SER A 119 -13.65 -11.59 13.69
N ASP A 120 -14.76 -12.09 14.25
CA ASP A 120 -14.87 -13.46 14.76
C ASP A 120 -15.26 -14.50 13.69
N ARG A 121 -15.59 -14.10 12.45
CA ARG A 121 -16.11 -14.98 11.39
C ARG A 121 -16.02 -14.34 10.00
N ILE A 122 -16.38 -15.10 8.96
CA ILE A 122 -16.65 -14.52 7.64
C ILE A 122 -18.00 -13.78 7.67
N HIS A 123 -18.02 -12.53 7.20
CA HIS A 123 -19.22 -11.71 7.14
C HIS A 123 -19.86 -11.67 5.74
N ALA A 124 -19.04 -11.77 4.69
CA ALA A 124 -19.52 -11.85 3.31
C ALA A 124 -20.44 -13.07 3.13
N ALA A 125 -21.52 -12.90 2.36
CA ALA A 125 -22.46 -13.96 2.00
C ALA A 125 -21.92 -14.90 0.92
N GLY A 126 -20.88 -14.50 0.21
CA GLY A 126 -20.25 -15.33 -0.81
C GLY A 126 -19.09 -14.62 -1.49
N MET A 127 -18.31 -15.38 -2.25
CA MET A 127 -17.14 -14.87 -2.96
C MET A 127 -17.18 -15.26 -4.43
N ILE A 128 -16.83 -14.30 -5.28
CA ILE A 128 -16.72 -14.44 -6.73
C ILE A 128 -15.29 -14.14 -7.13
N VAL A 129 -14.66 -15.06 -7.86
CA VAL A 129 -13.30 -14.93 -8.37
C VAL A 129 -13.21 -15.35 -9.83
N GLN A 130 -12.22 -14.82 -10.56
CA GLN A 130 -11.98 -15.26 -11.92
C GLN A 130 -11.22 -16.59 -11.91
N ASP A 131 -10.11 -16.64 -11.19
CA ASP A 131 -9.30 -17.84 -11.00
C ASP A 131 -9.04 -18.08 -9.51
N TYR A 132 -9.19 -19.35 -9.10
CA TYR A 132 -8.93 -19.79 -7.74
C TYR A 132 -7.70 -20.70 -7.70
N SER A 133 -6.70 -20.26 -6.95
CA SER A 133 -5.49 -21.02 -6.67
C SER A 133 -5.78 -22.17 -5.71
N SER A 134 -6.04 -23.35 -6.27
CA SER A 134 -6.17 -24.63 -5.54
C SER A 134 -4.96 -24.96 -4.67
N HIS A 135 -3.79 -24.45 -5.02
CA HIS A 135 -2.56 -24.61 -4.26
C HIS A 135 -2.11 -23.24 -3.77
N HIS A 136 -1.88 -23.15 -2.47
CA HIS A 136 -1.33 -21.97 -1.84
C HIS A 136 0.11 -22.20 -1.39
N SER A 137 0.90 -21.13 -1.30
CA SER A 137 2.27 -21.20 -0.81
C SER A 137 2.62 -19.93 -0.06
N HIS A 138 2.49 -19.98 1.26
CA HIS A 138 2.86 -18.89 2.15
C HIS A 138 3.28 -19.46 3.50
N TRP A 139 4.32 -18.89 4.12
CA TRP A 139 4.90 -19.42 5.35
C TRP A 139 3.92 -19.41 6.54
N ASN A 140 2.95 -18.51 6.51
CA ASN A 140 1.91 -18.36 7.54
C ASN A 140 0.58 -19.02 7.17
N ALA A 141 0.47 -19.71 6.03
CA ALA A 141 -0.78 -20.36 5.65
C ALA A 141 -1.05 -21.58 6.54
N ALA A 142 -2.25 -21.66 7.11
CA ALA A 142 -2.72 -22.77 7.95
C ALA A 142 -3.71 -23.69 7.20
N GLN A 143 -4.43 -23.14 6.23
CA GLN A 143 -5.41 -23.86 5.41
C GLN A 143 -5.60 -23.15 4.06
N SER A 144 -6.24 -23.81 3.11
CA SER A 144 -6.67 -23.18 1.86
C SER A 144 -7.87 -22.25 2.06
N LEU A 145 -8.08 -21.32 1.13
CA LEU A 145 -9.28 -20.48 1.11
C LEU A 145 -10.57 -21.30 0.96
N SER A 146 -10.54 -22.36 0.16
CA SER A 146 -11.66 -23.28 -0.04
C SER A 146 -12.08 -23.95 1.26
N GLU A 147 -11.14 -24.58 1.98
CA GLU A 147 -11.40 -25.25 3.26
C GLU A 147 -11.99 -24.28 4.30
N TRP A 148 -11.49 -23.03 4.33
CA TRP A 148 -12.02 -22.02 5.25
C TRP A 148 -13.45 -21.62 4.90
N LEU A 149 -13.74 -21.32 3.63
CA LEU A 149 -15.09 -21.00 3.14
C LEU A 149 -16.07 -22.14 3.41
N GLU A 150 -15.66 -23.40 3.17
CA GLU A 150 -16.45 -24.59 3.50
C GLU A 150 -16.78 -24.67 5.00
N SER A 151 -15.77 -24.45 5.85
CA SER A 151 -15.93 -24.53 7.32
C SER A 151 -16.89 -23.48 7.90
N GLU A 152 -16.97 -22.31 7.27
CA GLU A 152 -17.85 -21.19 7.65
C GLU A 152 -19.20 -21.25 6.90
N GLY A 153 -19.39 -22.22 6.01
CA GLY A 153 -20.63 -22.39 5.24
C GLY A 153 -20.86 -21.31 4.19
N ILE A 154 -19.80 -20.73 3.64
CA ILE A 154 -19.82 -19.63 2.67
C ILE A 154 -19.54 -20.15 1.25
N PRO A 155 -20.43 -19.89 0.27
CA PRO A 155 -20.15 -20.28 -1.11
C PRO A 155 -19.08 -19.41 -1.76
N GLY A 156 -18.24 -20.07 -2.56
CA GLY A 156 -17.33 -19.43 -3.51
C GLY A 156 -17.63 -19.91 -4.93
N ILE A 157 -17.63 -19.01 -5.91
CA ILE A 157 -17.72 -19.31 -7.35
C ILE A 157 -16.49 -18.80 -8.11
N ALA A 158 -15.85 -19.67 -8.88
CA ALA A 158 -14.68 -19.40 -9.70
C ALA A 158 -14.98 -19.60 -11.20
N GLY A 159 -14.08 -19.14 -12.07
CA GLY A 159 -14.20 -19.32 -13.52
C GLY A 159 -15.16 -18.34 -14.19
N ILE A 160 -15.49 -17.22 -13.53
CA ILE A 160 -16.39 -16.20 -14.09
C ILE A 160 -15.68 -14.88 -14.36
N ASP A 161 -16.12 -14.14 -15.38
CA ASP A 161 -15.53 -12.86 -15.76
C ASP A 161 -15.90 -11.78 -14.72
N THR A 162 -15.03 -11.61 -13.73
CA THR A 162 -15.22 -10.64 -12.65
C THR A 162 -15.17 -9.19 -13.15
N ARG A 163 -14.49 -8.94 -14.28
CA ARG A 163 -14.47 -7.62 -14.93
C ARG A 163 -15.82 -7.31 -15.58
N ALA A 164 -16.46 -8.27 -16.24
CA ALA A 164 -17.81 -8.11 -16.77
C ALA A 164 -18.82 -7.81 -15.66
N ILE A 165 -18.72 -8.54 -14.54
CA ILE A 165 -19.54 -8.31 -13.35
C ILE A 165 -19.30 -6.91 -12.77
N THR A 166 -18.05 -6.49 -12.58
CA THR A 166 -17.72 -5.13 -12.11
C THR A 166 -18.31 -4.06 -13.03
N LYS A 167 -18.18 -4.21 -14.36
CA LYS A 167 -18.78 -3.26 -15.31
C LYS A 167 -20.30 -3.21 -15.21
N LYS A 168 -20.95 -4.36 -15.00
CA LYS A 168 -22.40 -4.46 -14.82
C LYS A 168 -22.85 -3.70 -13.57
N ILE A 169 -22.22 -3.96 -12.42
CA ILE A 169 -22.49 -3.28 -11.14
C ILE A 169 -22.23 -1.78 -11.29
N ARG A 170 -21.15 -1.37 -11.95
CA ARG A 170 -20.87 0.05 -12.16
C ARG A 170 -21.92 0.76 -13.02
N ALA A 171 -22.54 0.05 -13.97
CA ALA A 171 -23.54 0.61 -14.88
C ALA A 171 -24.96 0.69 -14.27
N HIS A 172 -25.32 -0.24 -13.39
CA HIS A 172 -26.69 -0.37 -12.87
C HIS A 172 -26.79 -0.17 -11.35
N GLY A 173 -25.66 -0.06 -10.67
CA GLY A 173 -25.55 -0.07 -9.22
C GLY A 173 -25.33 -1.47 -8.64
N ALA A 174 -25.03 -1.51 -7.35
CA ALA A 174 -25.06 -2.73 -6.54
C ALA A 174 -26.49 -3.26 -6.52
N MET A 175 -26.62 -4.58 -6.69
CA MET A 175 -27.89 -5.24 -7.01
C MET A 175 -28.00 -6.57 -6.29
N ALA A 176 -29.22 -7.01 -6.02
CA ALA A 176 -29.44 -8.32 -5.43
C ALA A 176 -28.98 -9.42 -6.39
N GLY A 177 -28.35 -10.44 -5.83
CA GLY A 177 -27.96 -11.64 -6.55
C GLY A 177 -27.84 -12.84 -5.63
N ARG A 178 -27.59 -14.00 -6.23
CA ARG A 178 -27.42 -15.26 -5.50
C ARG A 178 -26.40 -16.16 -6.19
N ILE A 179 -25.59 -16.83 -5.40
CA ILE A 179 -24.77 -17.96 -5.84
C ILE A 179 -25.61 -19.21 -5.64
N ILE A 180 -25.93 -19.92 -6.72
CA ILE A 180 -26.66 -21.17 -6.74
C ILE A 180 -25.66 -22.29 -6.96
N VAL A 181 -25.44 -23.12 -5.96
CA VAL A 181 -24.55 -24.30 -6.05
C VAL A 181 -25.38 -25.52 -6.40
N GLU A 182 -24.94 -26.31 -7.39
CA GLU A 182 -25.64 -27.52 -7.79
C GLU A 182 -25.87 -28.46 -6.60
N GLY A 183 -27.12 -28.90 -6.42
CA GLY A 183 -27.54 -29.76 -5.30
C GLY A 183 -27.92 -29.02 -4.02
N SER A 184 -27.83 -27.69 -3.96
CA SER A 184 -28.35 -26.87 -2.86
C SER A 184 -29.65 -26.17 -3.25
N ASP A 185 -30.54 -25.97 -2.28
CA ASP A 185 -31.73 -25.14 -2.45
C ASP A 185 -31.36 -23.72 -2.88
N SER A 186 -32.20 -23.11 -3.71
CA SER A 186 -31.99 -21.75 -4.22
C SER A 186 -32.72 -20.73 -3.33
N PRO A 187 -32.00 -19.87 -2.58
CA PRO A 187 -32.63 -18.86 -1.73
C PRO A 187 -33.31 -17.79 -2.58
N GLU A 188 -34.34 -17.15 -2.03
CA GLU A 188 -34.96 -15.98 -2.63
C GLU A 188 -33.97 -14.80 -2.65
N LEU A 189 -34.10 -13.95 -3.67
CA LEU A 189 -33.38 -12.68 -3.72
C LEU A 189 -33.96 -11.74 -2.66
N VAL A 190 -33.07 -11.09 -1.91
CA VAL A 190 -33.43 -10.18 -0.82
C VAL A 190 -32.61 -8.90 -0.92
N ASP A 191 -33.25 -7.75 -0.67
CA ASP A 191 -32.49 -6.53 -0.39
C ASP A 191 -32.05 -6.54 1.07
N VAL A 192 -30.76 -6.83 1.27
CA VAL A 192 -30.16 -6.92 2.61
C VAL A 192 -30.15 -5.57 3.34
N ASN A 193 -30.31 -4.44 2.63
CA ASN A 193 -30.25 -3.12 3.21
C ASN A 193 -31.55 -2.68 3.90
N GLU A 194 -32.66 -3.41 3.74
CA GLU A 194 -33.90 -3.16 4.49
C GLU A 194 -33.78 -3.52 5.98
N ALA A 195 -32.79 -4.36 6.34
CA ALA A 195 -32.54 -4.78 7.71
C ALA A 195 -31.50 -3.90 8.41
N ASN A 196 -31.58 -3.79 9.73
CA ASN A 196 -30.51 -3.22 10.55
C ASN A 196 -29.33 -4.22 10.64
N LEU A 197 -28.46 -4.22 9.64
CA LEU A 197 -27.31 -5.13 9.56
C LEU A 197 -26.31 -4.92 10.70
N ALA A 198 -26.11 -3.69 11.18
CA ALA A 198 -25.26 -3.40 12.34
C ALA A 198 -25.70 -4.19 13.58
N SER A 199 -27.02 -4.36 13.79
CA SER A 199 -27.54 -5.17 14.90
C SER A 199 -27.16 -6.66 14.82
N LEU A 200 -26.86 -7.18 13.62
CA LEU A 200 -26.46 -8.57 13.41
C LEU A 200 -24.98 -8.82 13.68
N VAL A 201 -24.15 -7.77 13.60
CA VAL A 201 -22.69 -7.87 13.74
C VAL A 201 -22.16 -7.24 15.03
N SER A 202 -22.91 -6.32 15.63
CA SER A 202 -22.58 -5.69 16.89
C SER A 202 -22.54 -6.71 18.03
N THR A 203 -21.59 -6.50 18.94
CA THR A 203 -21.46 -7.22 20.21
C THR A 203 -22.77 -7.22 20.99
N LYS A 204 -23.02 -8.30 21.73
CA LYS A 204 -24.19 -8.42 22.61
C LYS A 204 -23.90 -7.99 24.04
N GLU A 205 -22.62 -7.91 24.39
CA GLU A 205 -22.15 -7.62 25.73
C GLU A 205 -21.08 -6.53 25.69
N VAL A 206 -20.89 -5.89 26.85
CA VAL A 206 -19.81 -4.90 27.04
C VAL A 206 -18.50 -5.65 27.24
N ILE A 207 -17.49 -5.31 26.45
CA ILE A 207 -16.16 -5.94 26.50
C ILE A 207 -15.10 -4.86 26.70
N THR A 208 -14.11 -5.12 27.57
CA THR A 208 -13.02 -4.18 27.84
C THR A 208 -11.68 -4.71 27.35
N TYR A 209 -10.94 -3.88 26.62
CA TYR A 209 -9.60 -4.15 26.10
C TYR A 209 -8.59 -3.13 26.65
N GLY A 210 -7.32 -3.52 26.76
CA GLY A 210 -6.29 -2.61 27.26
C GLY A 210 -6.50 -2.20 28.73
N LYS A 211 -7.06 -3.10 29.56
CA LYS A 211 -7.40 -2.79 30.96
C LYS A 211 -6.19 -2.25 31.72
N GLY A 212 -6.36 -1.13 32.40
CA GLY A 212 -5.32 -0.41 33.13
C GLY A 212 -4.74 0.78 32.35
N ASN A 213 -5.00 0.88 31.05
CA ASN A 213 -4.57 2.01 30.25
C ASN A 213 -5.24 3.33 30.69
N PRO A 214 -4.53 4.47 30.58
CA PRO A 214 -4.96 5.73 31.17
C PRO A 214 -6.09 6.43 30.41
N LEU A 215 -6.21 6.26 29.10
CA LEU A 215 -7.22 6.95 28.29
C LEU A 215 -8.49 6.08 28.20
N LYS A 216 -9.61 6.51 28.75
CA LYS A 216 -10.86 5.72 28.71
C LYS A 216 -11.65 6.03 27.44
N ILE A 217 -11.80 5.05 26.55
CA ILE A 217 -12.53 5.21 25.29
C ILE A 217 -13.78 4.33 25.29
N LEU A 218 -14.94 4.95 25.13
CA LEU A 218 -16.18 4.24 24.86
C LEU A 218 -16.30 4.02 23.36
N ALA A 219 -16.28 2.77 22.89
CA ALA A 219 -16.38 2.42 21.48
C ALA A 219 -17.76 1.81 21.19
N VAL A 220 -18.61 2.55 20.47
CA VAL A 220 -19.91 2.07 19.99
C VAL A 220 -19.67 1.14 18.80
N ASP A 221 -20.01 -0.14 19.00
CA ASP A 221 -19.80 -1.19 18.02
C ASP A 221 -20.98 -1.31 17.06
N CYS A 222 -20.80 -0.82 15.85
CA CYS A 222 -21.74 -1.01 14.75
C CYS A 222 -21.31 -2.12 13.78
N GLY A 223 -20.29 -2.92 14.13
CA GLY A 223 -19.54 -3.79 13.23
C GLY A 223 -18.05 -3.50 13.24
N ILE A 224 -17.48 -3.27 14.43
CA ILE A 224 -16.09 -2.81 14.60
C ILE A 224 -15.09 -3.84 14.08
N LYS A 225 -14.18 -3.40 13.23
CA LYS A 225 -13.00 -4.17 12.85
C LYS A 225 -12.01 -4.26 14.02
N TYR A 226 -11.39 -5.41 14.20
CA TYR A 226 -10.44 -5.62 15.28
C TYR A 226 -9.25 -4.68 15.22
N ASN A 227 -8.77 -4.29 14.03
CA ASN A 227 -7.63 -3.38 13.99
C ASN A 227 -7.94 -2.01 14.60
N ILE A 228 -9.18 -1.50 14.56
CA ILE A 228 -9.58 -0.29 15.29
C ILE A 228 -9.25 -0.40 16.78
N ILE A 229 -9.57 -1.54 17.39
CA ILE A 229 -9.31 -1.78 18.81
C ILE A 229 -7.80 -1.85 19.06
N ARG A 230 -7.04 -2.52 18.19
CA ARG A 230 -5.57 -2.57 18.28
C ARG A 230 -4.96 -1.17 18.19
N GLU A 231 -5.40 -0.35 17.24
CA GLU A 231 -4.94 1.02 17.00
C GLU A 231 -5.15 1.93 18.22
N LEU A 232 -6.29 1.77 18.92
CA LEU A 232 -6.59 2.50 20.15
C LEU A 232 -5.76 1.97 21.34
N VAL A 233 -5.75 0.66 21.56
CA VAL A 233 -5.08 0.05 22.72
C VAL A 233 -3.56 0.22 22.66
N LYS A 234 -2.94 0.06 21.49
CA LYS A 234 -1.49 0.23 21.31
C LYS A 234 -1.02 1.66 21.60
N ARG A 235 -1.92 2.64 21.52
CA ARG A 235 -1.69 4.06 21.84
C ARG A 235 -2.10 4.44 23.28
N GLY A 236 -2.33 3.44 24.14
CA GLY A 236 -2.59 3.65 25.57
C GLY A 236 -4.05 3.93 25.91
N ALA A 237 -5.00 3.46 25.10
CA ALA A 237 -6.42 3.47 25.45
C ALA A 237 -6.87 2.20 26.19
N GLU A 238 -7.73 2.36 27.19
CA GLU A 238 -8.61 1.31 27.68
C GLU A 238 -9.94 1.45 26.95
N VAL A 239 -10.27 0.46 26.13
CA VAL A 239 -11.42 0.52 25.23
C VAL A 239 -12.57 -0.30 25.82
N LYS A 240 -13.69 0.34 26.10
CA LYS A 240 -14.96 -0.33 26.43
C LYS A 240 -15.81 -0.39 25.16
N ARG A 241 -15.83 -1.56 24.52
CA ARG A 241 -16.67 -1.87 23.35
C ARG A 241 -18.09 -2.16 23.84
N VAL A 242 -19.07 -1.40 23.34
CA VAL A 242 -20.48 -1.52 23.74
C VAL A 242 -21.38 -1.79 22.53
N PRO A 243 -22.56 -2.44 22.72
CA PRO A 243 -23.50 -2.67 21.64
C PRO A 243 -23.92 -1.39 20.91
N TRP A 244 -24.34 -1.52 19.65
CA TRP A 244 -24.74 -0.42 18.76
C TRP A 244 -25.84 0.49 19.36
N ASN A 245 -26.70 -0.06 20.20
CA ASN A 245 -27.83 0.61 20.85
C ASN A 245 -27.59 0.93 22.33
N HIS A 246 -26.33 0.94 22.77
CA HIS A 246 -26.00 1.23 24.16
C HIS A 246 -26.38 2.66 24.58
N ASP A 247 -26.76 2.84 25.85
CA ASP A 247 -27.08 4.16 26.40
C ASP A 247 -25.80 4.95 26.72
N ILE A 248 -25.26 5.65 25.72
CA ILE A 248 -24.02 6.43 25.80
C ILE A 248 -24.04 7.42 26.98
N SER A 249 -25.20 8.04 27.24
CA SER A 249 -25.33 9.03 28.32
C SER A 249 -25.09 8.44 29.71
N SER A 250 -25.36 7.15 29.90
CA SER A 250 -25.12 6.46 31.18
C SER A 250 -23.64 6.31 31.52
N GLU A 251 -22.75 6.42 30.53
CA GLU A 251 -21.31 6.17 30.63
C GLU A 251 -20.47 7.47 30.67
N ILE A 252 -21.11 8.64 30.68
CA ILE A 252 -20.44 9.96 30.61
C ILE A 252 -19.35 10.18 31.68
N GLY A 253 -19.53 9.59 32.87
CA GLY A 253 -18.58 9.66 33.97
C GLY A 253 -17.37 8.72 33.82
N TRP A 254 -17.44 7.75 32.91
CA TRP A 254 -16.40 6.74 32.72
C TRP A 254 -15.43 7.08 31.57
N TYR A 255 -15.92 7.57 30.43
CA TYR A 255 -15.06 7.80 29.25
C TYR A 255 -14.49 9.21 29.14
N ASP A 256 -13.31 9.30 28.54
CA ASP A 256 -12.62 10.54 28.16
C ASP A 256 -12.81 10.88 26.68
N GLY A 257 -13.04 9.87 25.83
CA GLY A 257 -13.36 10.01 24.41
C GLY A 257 -14.42 9.02 23.95
N LEU A 258 -15.20 9.41 22.94
CA LEU A 258 -16.22 8.58 22.32
C LEU A 258 -15.79 8.20 20.90
N PHE A 259 -15.87 6.91 20.60
CA PHE A 259 -15.52 6.37 19.29
C PHE A 259 -16.72 5.63 18.68
N ILE A 260 -16.96 5.83 17.38
CA ILE A 260 -18.05 5.16 16.64
C ILE A 260 -17.42 4.37 15.48
N SER A 261 -17.61 3.05 15.49
CA SER A 261 -16.96 2.17 14.53
C SER A 261 -17.57 2.21 13.13
N ASN A 262 -16.87 1.55 12.21
CA ASN A 262 -17.43 1.09 10.95
C ASN A 262 -18.59 0.10 11.17
N GLY A 263 -19.25 -0.26 10.07
CA GLY A 263 -20.29 -1.29 10.07
C GLY A 263 -21.08 -1.36 8.76
N PRO A 264 -21.97 -2.36 8.64
CA PRO A 264 -22.79 -2.59 7.46
C PRO A 264 -24.14 -1.86 7.51
N GLY A 265 -24.76 -1.72 6.34
CA GLY A 265 -26.18 -1.35 6.19
C GLY A 265 -26.45 0.15 6.08
N ASP A 266 -27.74 0.49 6.08
CA ASP A 266 -28.22 1.86 5.93
C ASP A 266 -28.17 2.62 7.28
N PRO A 267 -27.39 3.72 7.39
CA PRO A 267 -27.32 4.52 8.60
C PRO A 267 -28.67 5.13 9.01
N ALA A 268 -29.60 5.37 8.07
CA ALA A 268 -30.90 5.96 8.35
C ALA A 268 -31.82 5.06 9.19
N ILE A 269 -31.58 3.74 9.21
CA ILE A 269 -32.33 2.78 10.01
C ILE A 269 -31.91 2.85 11.50
N MET A 270 -30.68 3.27 11.79
CA MET A 270 -30.07 3.25 13.13
C MET A 270 -30.46 4.45 14.01
N LYS A 271 -31.77 4.74 14.10
CA LYS A 271 -32.31 5.92 14.80
C LYS A 271 -31.94 5.99 16.28
N GLU A 272 -31.87 4.84 16.95
CA GLU A 272 -31.53 4.75 18.38
C GLU A 272 -30.09 5.23 18.65
N THR A 273 -29.13 4.74 17.85
CA THR A 273 -27.73 5.18 17.93
C THR A 273 -27.59 6.66 17.62
N THR A 274 -28.22 7.14 16.54
CA THR A 274 -28.21 8.56 16.16
C THR A 274 -28.77 9.45 17.27
N ALA A 275 -29.84 9.03 17.95
CA ALA A 275 -30.40 9.76 19.09
C ALA A 275 -29.43 9.83 20.28
N GLN A 276 -28.68 8.76 20.56
CA GLN A 276 -27.66 8.74 21.62
C GLN A 276 -26.45 9.63 21.28
N LEU A 277 -26.00 9.61 20.02
CA LEU A 277 -24.91 10.49 19.55
C LEU A 277 -25.31 11.96 19.63
N LYS A 278 -26.55 12.30 19.28
CA LYS A 278 -27.06 13.66 19.41
C LYS A 278 -26.97 14.17 20.85
N LYS A 279 -27.40 13.36 21.84
CA LYS A 279 -27.25 13.71 23.26
C LYS A 279 -25.79 13.93 23.66
N ALA A 280 -24.88 13.08 23.19
CA ALA A 280 -23.44 13.22 23.47
C ALA A 280 -22.86 14.51 22.86
N MET A 281 -23.31 14.91 21.67
CA MET A 281 -22.87 16.14 21.00
C MET A 281 -23.38 17.43 21.67
N GLU A 282 -24.57 17.36 22.27
CA GLU A 282 -25.23 18.48 22.97
C GLU A 282 -24.55 18.85 24.29
N LEU A 283 -23.67 17.98 24.83
CA LEU A 283 -22.88 18.27 26.02
C LEU A 283 -22.08 19.58 25.90
N GLN A 284 -21.94 20.28 27.02
CA GLN A 284 -21.32 21.61 27.12
C GLN A 284 -20.29 21.65 28.25
N GLY A 285 -19.40 22.65 28.21
CA GLY A 285 -18.39 22.87 29.24
C GLY A 285 -17.46 21.67 29.44
N ASP A 286 -17.20 21.32 30.70
CA ASP A 286 -16.27 20.24 31.06
C ASP A 286 -16.71 18.85 30.59
N ASN A 287 -18.00 18.69 30.26
CA ASN A 287 -18.58 17.44 29.78
C ASN A 287 -18.38 17.20 28.28
N VAL A 288 -17.91 18.17 27.50
CA VAL A 288 -17.57 17.94 26.08
C VAL A 288 -16.43 16.92 26.02
N LYS A 289 -16.55 15.89 25.19
CA LYS A 289 -15.52 14.84 25.01
C LYS A 289 -15.15 14.76 23.53
N PRO A 290 -13.89 14.53 23.15
CA PRO A 290 -13.53 14.23 21.77
C PRO A 290 -14.37 13.08 21.20
N ILE A 291 -14.82 13.23 19.95
CA ILE A 291 -15.61 12.23 19.23
C ILE A 291 -14.92 11.92 17.91
N PHE A 292 -14.69 10.63 17.65
CA PHE A 292 -14.16 10.16 16.36
C PHE A 292 -15.03 9.05 15.77
N GLY A 293 -15.51 9.25 14.55
CA GLY A 293 -16.32 8.27 13.81
C GLY A 293 -15.64 7.75 12.54
N ILE A 294 -15.69 6.45 12.31
CA ILE A 294 -15.12 5.79 11.12
C ILE A 294 -16.23 5.14 10.27
N CYS A 295 -16.22 5.37 8.95
CA CYS A 295 -17.15 4.79 7.99
C CYS A 295 -18.63 4.98 8.36
N LEU A 296 -19.32 3.96 8.86
CA LEU A 296 -20.67 4.10 9.40
C LEU A 296 -20.74 5.14 10.53
N GLY A 297 -19.67 5.28 11.32
CA GLY A 297 -19.54 6.35 12.31
C GLY A 297 -19.53 7.77 11.72
N ASN A 298 -18.98 7.97 10.51
CA ASN A 298 -19.12 9.25 9.79
C ASN A 298 -20.60 9.57 9.53
N GLN A 299 -21.31 8.58 9.00
CA GLN A 299 -22.70 8.72 8.60
C GLN A 299 -23.63 8.93 9.81
N LEU A 300 -23.46 8.16 10.87
CA LEU A 300 -24.26 8.27 12.09
C LEU A 300 -24.03 9.61 12.80
N LEU A 301 -22.78 10.07 12.90
CA LEU A 301 -22.49 11.38 13.50
C LEU A 301 -23.04 12.54 12.64
N SER A 302 -22.97 12.40 11.31
CA SER A 302 -23.54 13.37 10.37
C SER A 302 -25.08 13.45 10.48
N LEU A 303 -25.75 12.30 10.58
CA LEU A 303 -27.20 12.25 10.83
C LEU A 303 -27.55 12.85 12.19
N ALA A 304 -26.73 12.61 13.23
CA ALA A 304 -26.93 13.18 14.56
C ALA A 304 -26.75 14.71 14.57
N ALA A 305 -25.85 15.23 13.71
CA ALA A 305 -25.69 16.65 13.45
C ALA A 305 -26.89 17.26 12.69
N GLY A 306 -27.62 16.45 11.90
CA GLY A 306 -28.78 16.88 11.12
C GLY A 306 -28.56 16.92 9.60
N ALA A 307 -27.46 16.33 9.10
CA ALA A 307 -27.24 16.13 7.68
C ALA A 307 -28.05 14.93 7.15
N ASN A 308 -28.08 14.75 5.83
CA ASN A 308 -28.70 13.62 5.15
C ASN A 308 -27.65 12.59 4.68
N THR A 309 -28.10 11.34 4.51
CA THR A 309 -27.33 10.27 3.87
C THR A 309 -28.07 9.72 2.66
N TYR A 310 -27.34 9.18 1.68
CA TYR A 310 -27.90 8.57 0.49
C TYR A 310 -27.10 7.33 0.07
N LYS A 311 -27.76 6.40 -0.64
CA LYS A 311 -27.12 5.21 -1.20
C LYS A 311 -26.34 5.60 -2.46
N LEU A 312 -25.06 5.23 -2.50
CA LEU A 312 -24.22 5.34 -3.70
C LEU A 312 -24.63 4.26 -4.71
N PRO A 313 -24.53 4.51 -6.02
CA PRO A 313 -24.89 3.51 -7.02
C PRO A 313 -24.17 2.18 -6.78
N PHE A 314 -22.85 2.18 -6.65
CA PHE A 314 -22.04 0.98 -6.44
C PHE A 314 -21.05 1.08 -5.28
N GLY A 315 -21.13 2.15 -4.47
CA GLY A 315 -20.26 2.43 -3.33
C GLY A 315 -18.80 2.70 -3.66
N ASN A 316 -18.02 3.07 -2.65
CA ASN A 316 -16.57 3.15 -2.75
C ASN A 316 -15.97 1.95 -1.98
N ARG A 317 -15.32 1.05 -2.73
CA ARG A 317 -14.88 -0.26 -2.25
C ARG A 317 -13.51 -0.61 -2.83
N GLY A 318 -12.46 -0.42 -2.06
CA GLY A 318 -11.09 -0.59 -2.56
C GLY A 318 -10.00 -0.15 -1.59
N GLN A 319 -8.76 -0.32 -2.03
CA GLN A 319 -7.53 0.04 -1.28
C GLN A 319 -6.76 1.20 -1.93
N ASN A 320 -7.37 1.84 -2.93
CA ASN A 320 -6.76 2.84 -3.78
C ASN A 320 -7.63 4.10 -3.92
N GLN A 321 -8.47 4.39 -2.92
CA GLN A 321 -9.39 5.52 -2.99
C GLN A 321 -8.69 6.81 -2.54
N PRO A 322 -8.53 7.79 -3.44
CA PRO A 322 -7.86 9.05 -3.13
C PRO A 322 -8.80 10.01 -2.43
N VAL A 323 -8.38 10.51 -1.27
CA VAL A 323 -9.11 11.54 -0.51
C VAL A 323 -8.27 12.79 -0.38
N HIS A 324 -8.93 13.95 -0.38
CA HIS A 324 -8.31 15.25 -0.20
C HIS A 324 -8.79 15.88 1.09
N ASN A 325 -7.85 16.28 1.95
CA ASN A 325 -8.15 17.01 3.17
C ASN A 325 -8.37 18.49 2.85
N LEU A 326 -9.62 18.97 2.96
CA LEU A 326 -9.98 20.35 2.65
C LEU A 326 -9.41 21.37 3.63
N LYS A 327 -9.02 20.94 4.84
CA LYS A 327 -8.41 21.81 5.85
C LYS A 327 -6.93 22.03 5.63
N THR A 328 -6.22 21.00 5.20
CA THR A 328 -4.76 21.05 5.11
C THR A 328 -4.23 21.08 3.69
N GLY A 329 -5.05 20.71 2.70
CA GLY A 329 -4.67 20.59 1.30
C GLY A 329 -3.86 19.33 0.97
N GLN A 330 -3.68 18.42 1.93
CA GLN A 330 -2.96 17.15 1.75
C GLN A 330 -3.89 16.08 1.15
N SER A 331 -3.36 15.22 0.29
CA SER A 331 -4.08 14.07 -0.26
C SER A 331 -3.51 12.74 0.27
N TYR A 332 -4.37 11.73 0.38
CA TYR A 332 -4.04 10.40 0.90
C TYR A 332 -4.70 9.31 0.07
N ILE A 333 -4.10 8.12 0.05
CA ILE A 333 -4.73 6.91 -0.47
C ILE A 333 -5.33 6.13 0.68
N THR A 334 -6.57 5.67 0.53
CA THR A 334 -7.34 5.09 1.63
C THR A 334 -8.00 3.77 1.28
N ALA A 335 -8.23 2.95 2.31
CA ALA A 335 -9.10 1.80 2.26
C ALA A 335 -10.55 2.23 2.52
N GLN A 336 -11.46 1.82 1.66
CA GLN A 336 -12.89 2.16 1.78
C GLN A 336 -13.76 0.93 1.53
N ASN A 337 -14.85 0.85 2.29
CA ASN A 337 -15.91 -0.12 2.09
C ASN A 337 -17.26 0.44 2.58
N HIS A 338 -17.91 1.26 1.75
CA HIS A 338 -19.24 1.76 2.07
C HIS A 338 -20.13 1.90 0.83
N GLY A 339 -21.42 1.59 1.02
CA GLY A 339 -22.47 1.76 0.00
C GLY A 339 -23.30 3.04 0.18
N TYR A 340 -23.09 3.78 1.27
CA TYR A 340 -23.81 5.00 1.61
C TYR A 340 -22.82 6.15 1.80
N ALA A 341 -23.28 7.38 1.57
CA ALA A 341 -22.49 8.59 1.74
C ALA A 341 -23.30 9.68 2.43
N VAL A 342 -22.59 10.64 3.03
CA VAL A 342 -23.17 11.87 3.60
C VAL A 342 -23.34 12.90 2.49
N ASP A 343 -24.48 13.60 2.47
CA ASP A 343 -24.65 14.79 1.64
C ASP A 343 -24.04 16.01 2.32
N GLY A 344 -22.78 16.32 1.98
CA GLY A 344 -22.02 17.43 2.55
C GLY A 344 -22.72 18.79 2.42
N LYS A 345 -23.62 18.98 1.44
CA LYS A 345 -24.38 20.22 1.25
C LYS A 345 -25.46 20.44 2.30
N THR A 346 -25.85 19.38 2.99
CA THR A 346 -26.88 19.40 4.04
C THR A 346 -26.30 19.56 5.44
N LEU A 347 -24.97 19.67 5.56
CA LEU A 347 -24.31 19.90 6.84
C LEU A 347 -24.77 21.23 7.46
N PRO A 348 -25.12 21.25 8.77
CA PRO A 348 -25.39 22.48 9.48
C PRO A 348 -24.18 23.43 9.51
N SER A 349 -24.42 24.71 9.81
CA SER A 349 -23.39 25.76 9.80
C SER A 349 -22.21 25.53 10.74
N ASP A 350 -22.38 24.72 11.79
CA ASP A 350 -21.34 24.41 12.78
C ASP A 350 -20.37 23.31 12.32
N TRP A 351 -20.70 22.66 11.19
CA TRP A 351 -19.93 21.59 10.58
C TRP A 351 -19.38 22.02 9.23
N GLU A 352 -18.39 21.27 8.77
CA GLU A 352 -17.82 21.37 7.44
C GLU A 352 -17.24 20.03 7.00
N GLU A 353 -17.08 19.86 5.70
CA GLU A 353 -16.40 18.70 5.14
C GLU A 353 -14.91 18.76 5.48
N LEU A 354 -14.38 17.66 6.02
CA LEU A 354 -12.97 17.50 6.33
C LEU A 354 -12.22 16.86 5.16
N PHE A 355 -12.79 15.79 4.61
CA PHE A 355 -12.24 15.07 3.47
C PHE A 355 -13.28 14.95 2.36
N VAL A 356 -12.82 14.94 1.12
CA VAL A 356 -13.63 14.64 -0.07
C VAL A 356 -12.92 13.64 -0.96
N ASN A 357 -13.69 12.80 -1.65
CA ASN A 357 -13.16 11.84 -2.61
C ASN A 357 -12.71 12.58 -3.88
N LEU A 358 -11.47 12.36 -4.34
CA LEU A 358 -10.95 13.04 -5.53
C LEU A 358 -11.51 12.49 -6.84
N ASN A 359 -12.10 11.29 -6.84
CA ASN A 359 -12.67 10.67 -8.05
C ASN A 359 -14.11 11.12 -8.31
N ASP A 360 -14.95 11.19 -7.27
CA ASP A 360 -16.39 11.42 -7.41
C ASP A 360 -16.95 12.61 -6.59
N GLY A 361 -16.11 13.26 -5.77
CA GLY A 361 -16.49 14.41 -4.98
C GLY A 361 -17.41 14.11 -3.80
N THR A 362 -17.60 12.85 -3.44
CA THR A 362 -18.40 12.45 -2.27
C THR A 362 -17.73 12.83 -0.96
N ASN A 363 -18.53 12.99 0.10
CA ASN A 363 -18.02 13.30 1.43
C ASN A 363 -17.21 12.13 2.00
N GLU A 364 -16.01 12.42 2.50
CA GLU A 364 -15.10 11.43 3.06
C GLU A 364 -14.79 11.67 4.55
N GLY A 365 -15.52 12.58 5.19
CA GLY A 365 -15.36 12.95 6.59
C GLY A 365 -15.83 14.38 6.85
N ILE A 366 -16.17 14.65 8.10
CA ILE A 366 -16.66 15.95 8.58
C ILE A 366 -15.90 16.37 9.84
N ILE A 367 -15.91 17.66 10.12
CA ILE A 367 -15.28 18.24 11.32
C ILE A 367 -16.16 19.36 11.89
N HIS A 368 -16.21 19.45 13.22
CA HIS A 368 -16.94 20.52 13.91
C HIS A 368 -16.06 21.76 14.05
N LYS A 369 -16.61 22.95 13.79
CA LYS A 369 -15.86 24.22 13.77
C LYS A 369 -15.37 24.69 15.14
N SER A 370 -16.02 24.24 16.22
CA SER A 370 -15.74 24.71 17.59
C SER A 370 -15.63 23.61 18.66
N LYS A 371 -15.74 22.33 18.30
CA LYS A 371 -15.74 21.19 19.24
C LYS A 371 -14.82 20.09 18.70
N PRO A 372 -14.31 19.18 19.54
CA PRO A 372 -13.30 18.19 19.16
C PRO A 372 -13.93 16.97 18.46
N TYR A 373 -14.78 17.22 17.47
CA TYR A 373 -15.52 16.18 16.77
C TYR A 373 -15.05 16.12 15.32
N PHE A 374 -14.67 14.94 14.87
CA PHE A 374 -14.31 14.72 13.48
C PHE A 374 -14.56 13.26 13.08
N THR A 375 -14.55 13.00 11.79
CA THR A 375 -14.82 11.68 11.24
C THR A 375 -13.96 11.40 10.01
N ALA A 376 -13.90 10.13 9.63
CA ALA A 376 -13.43 9.67 8.33
C ALA A 376 -14.44 8.66 7.78
N GLN A 377 -14.80 8.76 6.51
CA GLN A 377 -15.67 7.79 5.82
C GLN A 377 -14.89 6.55 5.39
N PHE A 378 -13.58 6.71 5.17
CA PHE A 378 -12.62 5.63 4.94
C PHE A 378 -12.16 4.97 6.24
N HIS A 379 -11.27 3.99 6.13
CA HIS A 379 -10.80 3.12 7.22
C HIS A 379 -9.32 3.36 7.56
N PRO A 380 -9.01 4.35 8.43
CA PRO A 380 -7.67 4.62 8.95
C PRO A 380 -6.97 3.43 9.62
N GLU A 381 -7.73 2.46 10.12
CA GLU A 381 -7.21 1.23 10.71
C GLU A 381 -6.71 0.22 9.66
N HIS A 382 -6.81 0.52 8.36
CA HIS A 382 -6.31 -0.33 7.29
C HIS A 382 -6.79 -1.79 7.39
N ALA A 383 -5.89 -2.74 7.66
CA ALA A 383 -6.11 -4.19 7.71
C ALA A 383 -6.94 -4.68 6.51
N GLY A 384 -6.34 -4.55 5.33
CA GLY A 384 -6.98 -4.60 4.03
C GLY A 384 -6.83 -3.29 3.27
N GLY A 385 -5.61 -2.70 3.23
CA GLY A 385 -5.32 -1.43 2.58
C GLY A 385 -4.14 -0.64 3.18
N PRO A 386 -3.87 0.57 2.68
CA PRO A 386 -2.68 1.38 3.04
C PRO A 386 -2.75 1.99 4.45
N THR A 387 -1.59 2.19 5.09
CA THR A 387 -1.44 2.75 6.45
C THR A 387 -1.39 4.28 6.50
N ASP A 388 -1.56 4.96 5.37
CA ASP A 388 -1.31 6.40 5.15
C ASP A 388 -2.11 7.36 6.05
N THR A 389 -3.16 6.89 6.72
CA THR A 389 -4.08 7.72 7.52
C THR A 389 -4.18 7.31 8.99
N GLU A 390 -3.28 6.45 9.46
CA GLU A 390 -3.24 5.97 10.85
C GLU A 390 -3.11 7.13 11.87
N PHE A 391 -2.50 8.25 11.47
CA PHE A 391 -2.34 9.46 12.28
C PHE A 391 -3.66 10.06 12.80
N LEU A 392 -4.82 9.67 12.24
CA LEU A 392 -6.13 10.08 12.75
C LEU A 392 -6.42 9.49 14.13
N PHE A 393 -5.86 8.32 14.46
CA PHE A 393 -5.92 7.78 15.84
C PHE A 393 -5.08 8.62 16.80
N ASP A 394 -3.89 9.07 16.37
CA ASP A 394 -3.06 9.98 17.15
C ASP A 394 -3.78 11.31 17.39
N THR A 395 -4.38 11.88 16.34
CA THR A 395 -5.20 13.10 16.42
C THR A 395 -6.32 12.98 17.46
N PHE A 396 -7.05 11.87 17.44
CA PHE A 396 -8.12 11.60 18.41
C PHE A 396 -7.60 11.45 19.84
N LEU A 397 -6.60 10.59 20.04
CA LEU A 397 -6.10 10.29 21.39
C LEU A 397 -5.31 11.44 22.01
N ASP A 398 -4.68 12.29 21.20
CA ASP A 398 -4.07 13.54 21.66
C ASP A 398 -5.15 14.51 22.15
N ALA A 399 -6.26 14.66 21.43
CA ALA A 399 -7.40 15.47 21.88
C ALA A 399 -7.97 14.93 23.21
N VAL A 400 -8.06 13.61 23.37
CA VAL A 400 -8.50 12.97 24.63
C VAL A 400 -7.51 13.25 25.76
N ARG A 401 -6.21 13.05 25.53
CA ARG A 401 -5.14 13.23 26.53
C ARG A 401 -5.06 14.67 27.02
N THR A 402 -5.22 15.62 26.11
CA THR A 402 -5.21 17.06 26.39
C THR A 402 -6.55 17.60 26.89
N LYS A 403 -7.60 16.75 26.93
CA LYS A 403 -8.96 17.10 27.30
C LYS A 403 -9.50 18.27 26.45
N GLU A 404 -9.16 18.27 25.16
CA GLU A 404 -9.57 19.30 24.21
C GLU A 404 -11.10 19.48 24.23
N LYS A 405 -11.54 20.73 24.19
CA LYS A 405 -12.95 21.15 24.19
C LYS A 405 -13.31 21.99 22.98
N GLY A 406 -12.30 22.55 22.31
CA GLY A 406 -12.38 23.33 21.08
C GLY A 406 -12.19 22.49 19.82
N PRO A 407 -11.98 23.13 18.66
CA PRO A 407 -11.79 22.44 17.39
C PRO A 407 -10.45 21.71 17.33
N ILE A 408 -10.41 20.61 16.56
CA ILE A 408 -9.17 19.87 16.26
C ILE A 408 -8.22 20.73 15.43
N LYS A 409 -6.99 20.92 15.91
CA LYS A 409 -5.94 21.72 15.25
C LYS A 409 -4.69 20.92 14.86
N SER A 410 -4.56 19.68 15.32
CA SER A 410 -3.38 18.82 15.15
C SER A 410 -3.31 18.11 13.79
N LEU A 411 -4.07 18.56 12.79
CA LEU A 411 -4.05 17.96 11.45
C LEU A 411 -2.73 18.22 10.72
N VAL A 412 -2.25 17.23 9.97
CA VAL A 412 -1.01 17.30 9.18
C VAL A 412 -1.16 18.34 8.07
N GLN A 413 -0.36 19.40 8.14
CA GLN A 413 -0.39 20.51 7.19
C GLN A 413 0.39 20.19 5.92
N ARG A 414 -0.17 20.55 4.76
CA ARG A 414 0.56 20.52 3.49
C ARG A 414 1.74 21.49 3.56
N PRO A 415 2.93 21.12 3.06
CA PRO A 415 4.05 22.04 2.97
C PRO A 415 3.73 23.21 2.05
N HIS A 416 4.42 24.35 2.25
CA HIS A 416 4.37 25.45 1.31
C HIS A 416 5.01 25.04 -0.02
N ILE A 417 4.35 25.33 -1.14
CA ILE A 417 4.83 24.96 -2.47
C ILE A 417 5.09 26.22 -3.27
N GLU A 418 6.33 26.36 -3.72
CA GLU A 418 6.70 27.34 -4.73
C GLU A 418 6.86 26.63 -6.07
N ARG A 419 6.02 27.00 -7.06
CA ARG A 419 6.14 26.45 -8.42
C ARG A 419 7.36 27.06 -9.11
N PRO A 420 8.28 26.25 -9.67
CA PRO A 420 9.41 26.76 -10.43
C PRO A 420 8.95 27.63 -11.61
N LYS A 421 9.56 28.81 -11.76
CA LYS A 421 9.26 29.74 -12.85
C LYS A 421 10.30 29.58 -13.96
N VAL A 422 10.11 28.57 -14.81
CA VAL A 422 10.99 28.28 -15.95
C VAL A 422 10.27 28.54 -17.26
N LYS A 423 10.98 29.05 -18.27
CA LYS A 423 10.46 29.27 -19.63
C LYS A 423 11.18 28.41 -20.66
N LYS A 424 12.46 28.11 -20.43
CA LYS A 424 13.25 27.21 -21.27
C LYS A 424 13.92 26.13 -20.43
N VAL A 425 13.71 24.88 -20.82
CA VAL A 425 14.26 23.70 -20.13
C VAL A 425 15.13 22.87 -21.06
N LEU A 426 16.32 22.52 -20.59
CA LEU A 426 17.22 21.58 -21.22
C LEU A 426 16.91 20.16 -20.73
N VAL A 427 16.68 19.22 -21.64
CA VAL A 427 16.47 17.80 -21.37
C VAL A 427 17.70 17.03 -21.83
N LEU A 428 18.30 16.26 -20.94
CA LEU A 428 19.40 15.36 -21.30
C LEU A 428 18.83 13.98 -21.68
N GLY A 429 19.07 13.56 -22.92
CA GLY A 429 18.70 12.24 -23.42
C GLY A 429 19.64 11.14 -22.92
N SER A 430 19.32 9.91 -23.31
CA SER A 430 19.98 8.67 -22.87
C SER A 430 21.43 8.51 -23.32
N GLY A 431 21.83 9.19 -24.40
CA GLY A 431 23.11 8.91 -25.04
C GLY A 431 23.00 7.73 -26.00
N GLY A 432 24.05 6.93 -26.13
CA GLY A 432 24.03 5.70 -26.92
C GLY A 432 23.41 4.53 -26.15
N LEU A 433 22.71 3.63 -26.85
CA LEU A 433 22.15 2.42 -26.24
C LEU A 433 23.27 1.50 -25.73
N SER A 434 23.17 1.11 -24.46
CA SER A 434 24.12 0.20 -23.80
C SER A 434 23.37 -0.89 -23.03
N ILE A 435 24.03 -2.02 -22.74
CA ILE A 435 23.41 -3.06 -21.90
C ILE A 435 23.14 -2.45 -20.51
N GLY A 436 21.90 -2.61 -20.02
CA GLY A 436 21.43 -1.97 -18.79
C GLY A 436 20.93 -0.53 -18.96
N GLN A 437 21.02 0.05 -20.17
CA GLN A 437 20.48 1.38 -20.52
C GLN A 437 19.90 1.37 -21.93
N ALA A 438 18.63 0.97 -22.02
CA ALA A 438 17.94 0.74 -23.29
C ALA A 438 17.00 1.91 -23.67
N GLY A 439 16.05 1.63 -24.57
CA GLY A 439 15.11 2.62 -25.09
C GLY A 439 14.03 3.12 -24.10
N GLU A 440 14.06 2.69 -22.83
CA GLU A 440 13.11 3.20 -21.81
C GLU A 440 13.26 4.73 -21.63
N PHE A 441 14.49 5.22 -21.67
CA PHE A 441 14.82 6.63 -21.51
C PHE A 441 14.44 7.47 -22.74
N ASP A 442 14.41 6.85 -23.92
CA ASP A 442 13.91 7.50 -25.13
C ASP A 442 12.40 7.81 -24.98
N TYR A 443 11.63 6.89 -24.38
CA TYR A 443 10.23 7.10 -24.06
C TYR A 443 10.03 8.12 -22.93
N SER A 444 10.74 7.96 -21.80
CA SER A 444 10.62 8.84 -20.63
C SER A 444 10.98 10.29 -20.97
N GLY A 445 12.07 10.50 -21.70
CA GLY A 445 12.48 11.82 -22.16
C GLY A 445 11.48 12.47 -23.13
N SER A 446 10.82 11.69 -23.98
CA SER A 446 9.72 12.18 -24.84
C SER A 446 8.47 12.57 -24.04
N GLN A 447 8.10 11.80 -23.00
CA GLN A 447 6.99 12.18 -22.11
C GLN A 447 7.30 13.47 -21.34
N ALA A 448 8.54 13.64 -20.88
CA ALA A 448 8.97 14.89 -20.24
C ALA A 448 8.85 16.10 -21.17
N ILE A 449 9.27 15.97 -22.44
CA ILE A 449 9.12 17.04 -23.44
C ILE A 449 7.64 17.37 -23.67
N LYS A 450 6.78 16.35 -23.79
CA LYS A 450 5.33 16.54 -23.93
C LYS A 450 4.75 17.32 -22.74
N ALA A 451 5.05 16.91 -21.50
CA ALA A 451 4.56 17.57 -20.29
C ALA A 451 5.03 19.03 -20.19
N LEU A 452 6.29 19.32 -20.54
CA LEU A 452 6.81 20.69 -20.56
C LEU A 452 6.09 21.56 -21.60
N LYS A 453 5.80 21.00 -22.79
CA LYS A 453 5.07 21.71 -23.83
C LYS A 453 3.62 22.02 -23.46
N GLU A 454 2.93 21.11 -22.77
CA GLU A 454 1.57 21.34 -22.26
C GLU A 454 1.50 22.51 -21.27
N GLU A 455 2.64 22.83 -20.63
CA GLU A 455 2.79 23.96 -19.71
C GLU A 455 3.45 25.20 -20.37
N ASP A 456 3.47 25.27 -21.70
CA ASP A 456 4.03 26.35 -22.51
C ASP A 456 5.54 26.61 -22.25
N ILE A 457 6.30 25.56 -21.93
CA ILE A 457 7.76 25.64 -21.70
C ILE A 457 8.53 25.24 -22.96
N GLU A 458 9.49 26.07 -23.37
CA GLU A 458 10.39 25.78 -24.48
C GLU A 458 11.37 24.66 -24.10
N THR A 459 11.53 23.66 -24.98
CA THR A 459 12.34 22.48 -24.69
C THR A 459 13.56 22.38 -25.61
N ILE A 460 14.73 22.21 -25.02
CA ILE A 460 15.99 21.91 -25.72
C ILE A 460 16.37 20.48 -25.39
N LEU A 461 16.68 19.65 -26.38
CA LEU A 461 17.13 18.27 -26.18
C LEU A 461 18.59 18.11 -26.59
N ILE A 462 19.39 17.43 -25.78
CA ILE A 462 20.68 16.87 -26.19
C ILE A 462 20.57 15.34 -26.21
N ASN A 463 20.68 14.74 -27.39
CA ASN A 463 20.76 13.29 -27.54
C ASN A 463 21.58 12.94 -28.80
N PRO A 464 22.73 12.24 -28.68
CA PRO A 464 23.55 11.85 -29.83
C PRO A 464 22.96 10.67 -30.63
N ASN A 465 22.00 9.93 -30.07
CA ASN A 465 21.39 8.78 -30.73
C ASN A 465 20.40 9.23 -31.81
N ILE A 466 20.89 9.31 -33.04
CA ILE A 466 20.09 9.65 -34.24
C ILE A 466 18.93 8.67 -34.53
N ALA A 467 18.96 7.47 -33.94
CA ALA A 467 17.92 6.46 -34.09
C ALA A 467 16.83 6.58 -33.01
N SER A 468 16.96 7.51 -32.08
CA SER A 468 16.01 7.71 -30.99
C SER A 468 14.74 8.37 -31.48
N VAL A 469 13.58 7.84 -31.09
CA VAL A 469 12.27 8.49 -31.29
C VAL A 469 12.24 9.89 -30.65
N GLN A 470 13.01 10.08 -29.57
CA GLN A 470 13.14 11.36 -28.88
C GLN A 470 13.66 12.49 -29.78
N THR A 471 14.45 12.15 -30.80
CA THR A 471 15.07 13.10 -31.74
C THR A 471 14.25 13.36 -33.00
N ASN A 472 13.06 12.75 -33.13
CA ASN A 472 12.25 12.88 -34.32
C ASN A 472 11.81 14.34 -34.57
N ILE A 473 11.91 14.79 -35.83
CA ILE A 473 11.66 16.17 -36.27
C ILE A 473 10.24 16.33 -36.85
N ASP A 474 9.42 15.26 -36.83
CA ASP A 474 8.02 15.32 -37.27
C ASP A 474 7.22 16.33 -36.42
N ARG A 475 6.80 17.41 -37.06
CA ARG A 475 6.05 18.53 -36.45
C ARG A 475 4.64 18.15 -36.00
N SER A 476 4.15 16.97 -36.40
CA SER A 476 2.89 16.43 -35.90
C SER A 476 3.04 15.71 -34.56
N SER A 477 4.27 15.48 -34.09
CA SER A 477 4.54 14.80 -32.82
C SER A 477 4.41 15.74 -31.62
N GLU A 478 3.55 15.36 -30.68
CA GLU A 478 3.37 16.05 -29.39
C GLU A 478 4.66 16.09 -28.55
N ALA A 479 5.58 15.16 -28.76
CA ALA A 479 6.80 14.98 -27.98
C ALA A 479 8.09 15.54 -28.63
N GLN A 480 7.98 16.39 -29.65
CA GLN A 480 9.15 16.99 -30.31
C GLN A 480 9.79 18.10 -29.45
N ALA A 481 11.11 18.16 -29.29
CA ALA A 481 11.75 19.32 -28.65
C ALA A 481 11.79 20.54 -29.58
N SER A 482 11.75 21.77 -29.04
CA SER A 482 11.89 23.00 -29.82
C SER A 482 13.21 23.06 -30.59
N ASN A 483 14.29 22.57 -29.98
CA ASN A 483 15.59 22.43 -30.62
C ASN A 483 16.27 21.13 -30.18
N VAL A 484 16.99 20.47 -31.10
CA VAL A 484 17.66 19.18 -30.87
C VAL A 484 19.14 19.31 -31.20
N TYR A 485 19.99 18.96 -30.25
CA TYR A 485 21.44 18.91 -30.37
C TYR A 485 21.91 17.46 -30.40
N TYR A 486 22.43 17.02 -31.56
CA TYR A 486 23.08 15.72 -31.72
C TYR A 486 24.53 15.78 -31.22
N LEU A 487 24.70 15.98 -29.92
CA LEU A 487 25.99 16.10 -29.24
C LEU A 487 26.12 15.03 -28.15
N PRO A 488 27.35 14.61 -27.80
CA PRO A 488 27.57 13.73 -26.66
C PRO A 488 27.02 14.33 -25.36
N VAL A 489 26.41 13.49 -24.53
CA VAL A 489 25.95 13.87 -23.19
C VAL A 489 27.15 13.81 -22.23
N ASN A 490 27.96 14.86 -22.23
CA ASN A 490 29.07 15.03 -21.30
C ASN A 490 29.19 16.49 -20.83
N PRO A 491 29.90 16.77 -19.73
CA PRO A 491 29.91 18.11 -19.13
C PRO A 491 30.39 19.20 -20.08
N ASP A 492 31.37 18.91 -20.93
CA ASP A 492 31.98 19.92 -21.80
C ASP A 492 31.00 20.38 -22.89
N PHE A 493 30.31 19.44 -23.57
CA PHE A 493 29.32 19.79 -24.59
C PHE A 493 28.04 20.36 -23.98
N VAL A 494 27.59 19.82 -22.85
CA VAL A 494 26.38 20.31 -22.18
C VAL A 494 26.59 21.74 -21.69
N GLU A 495 27.76 22.09 -21.13
CA GLU A 495 28.06 23.49 -20.75
C GLU A 495 28.03 24.43 -21.98
N GLN A 496 28.54 24.00 -23.14
CA GLN A 496 28.46 24.83 -24.35
C GLN A 496 27.01 25.10 -24.79
N VAL A 497 26.14 24.09 -24.69
CA VAL A 497 24.71 24.26 -25.00
C VAL A 497 24.04 25.18 -23.96
N ILE A 498 24.32 25.01 -22.66
CA ILE A 498 23.83 25.91 -21.61
C ILE A 498 24.26 27.35 -21.87
N LYS A 499 25.54 27.57 -22.21
CA LYS A 499 26.09 28.89 -22.52
C LYS A 499 25.40 29.56 -23.71
N ARG A 500 25.02 28.77 -24.73
CA ARG A 500 24.35 29.22 -25.97
C ARG A 500 22.86 29.46 -25.76
N GLU A 501 22.15 28.48 -25.21
CA GLU A 501 20.69 28.47 -25.13
C GLU A 501 20.14 29.23 -23.92
N ARG A 502 20.94 29.37 -22.86
CA ARG A 502 20.58 29.99 -21.58
C ARG A 502 19.25 29.43 -21.03
N PRO A 503 19.15 28.10 -20.79
CA PRO A 503 17.95 27.53 -20.20
C PRO A 503 17.80 27.98 -18.74
N ASP A 504 16.56 28.13 -18.28
CA ASP A 504 16.25 28.43 -16.88
C ASP A 504 16.27 27.14 -16.03
N GLY A 505 15.99 26.00 -16.65
CA GLY A 505 15.93 24.71 -15.97
C GLY A 505 16.58 23.55 -16.75
N ILE A 506 16.89 22.47 -16.05
CA ILE A 506 17.44 21.24 -16.63
C ILE A 506 16.78 20.00 -16.03
N LEU A 507 16.52 18.99 -16.88
CA LEU A 507 16.10 17.65 -16.51
C LEU A 507 17.22 16.64 -16.80
N ILE A 508 17.69 15.98 -15.75
CA ILE A 508 18.81 15.03 -15.80
C ILE A 508 18.39 13.58 -15.45
N SER A 509 17.19 13.37 -14.94
CA SER A 509 16.68 12.08 -14.47
C SER A 509 16.02 11.21 -15.55
N MET A 510 15.83 11.74 -16.76
CA MET A 510 15.09 11.07 -17.85
C MET A 510 16.00 10.42 -18.89
N GLY A 511 17.33 10.52 -18.74
CA GLY A 511 18.34 10.03 -19.67
C GLY A 511 19.26 8.94 -19.08
N GLY A 512 18.80 8.23 -18.05
CA GLY A 512 19.59 7.22 -17.34
C GLY A 512 20.86 7.76 -16.68
N GLN A 513 21.73 6.84 -16.25
CA GLN A 513 23.04 7.12 -15.64
C GLN A 513 23.92 8.09 -16.44
N THR A 514 23.89 8.07 -17.78
CA THR A 514 24.73 8.96 -18.58
C THR A 514 24.33 10.42 -18.35
N ALA A 515 23.03 10.73 -18.41
CA ALA A 515 22.51 12.06 -18.12
C ALA A 515 22.70 12.44 -16.64
N LEU A 516 22.46 11.49 -15.73
CA LEU A 516 22.57 11.71 -14.29
C LEU A 516 24.00 12.04 -13.87
N ASN A 517 25.00 11.22 -14.27
CA ASN A 517 26.41 11.46 -13.99
C ASN A 517 26.89 12.79 -14.60
N CYS A 518 26.44 13.11 -15.81
CA CYS A 518 26.74 14.39 -16.45
C CYS A 518 26.18 15.56 -15.62
N GLY A 519 24.94 15.46 -15.14
CA GLY A 519 24.31 16.47 -14.29
C GLY A 519 25.07 16.71 -12.97
N VAL A 520 25.43 15.63 -12.28
CA VAL A 520 26.20 15.68 -11.02
C VAL A 520 27.57 16.33 -11.23
N GLU A 521 28.26 16.01 -12.32
CA GLU A 521 29.58 16.59 -12.63
C GLU A 521 29.48 18.08 -13.01
N LEU A 522 28.42 18.49 -13.72
CA LEU A 522 28.17 19.91 -14.01
C LEU A 522 27.92 20.74 -12.75
N ASP A 523 27.19 20.17 -11.78
CA ASP A 523 26.97 20.77 -10.47
C ASP A 523 28.28 20.93 -9.70
N LYS A 524 29.10 19.87 -9.63
CA LYS A 524 30.44 19.90 -9.01
C LYS A 524 31.36 20.97 -9.61
N ARG A 525 31.23 21.24 -10.91
CA ARG A 525 31.97 22.30 -11.62
C ARG A 525 31.40 23.71 -11.40
N GLY A 526 30.30 23.86 -10.66
CA GLY A 526 29.61 25.14 -10.43
C GLY A 526 28.92 25.69 -11.68
N VAL A 527 28.63 24.84 -12.69
CA VAL A 527 28.06 25.29 -13.97
C VAL A 527 26.63 25.79 -13.77
N PHE A 528 25.82 25.11 -12.99
CA PHE A 528 24.43 25.51 -12.74
C PHE A 528 24.34 26.88 -12.07
N GLU A 529 25.13 27.12 -11.02
CA GLU A 529 25.23 28.43 -10.36
C GLU A 529 25.73 29.53 -11.32
N LYS A 530 26.81 29.25 -12.06
CA LYS A 530 27.42 30.19 -13.01
C LYS A 530 26.46 30.69 -14.10
N TYR A 531 25.52 29.86 -14.54
CA TYR A 531 24.57 30.21 -15.59
C TYR A 531 23.13 30.40 -15.11
N GLY A 532 22.85 30.22 -13.81
CA GLY A 532 21.51 30.36 -13.23
C GLY A 532 20.53 29.28 -13.68
N VAL A 533 20.99 28.03 -13.85
CA VAL A 533 20.17 26.91 -14.30
C VAL A 533 19.65 26.12 -13.10
N GLN A 534 18.33 25.95 -13.00
CA GLN A 534 17.72 25.17 -11.92
C GLN A 534 17.58 23.69 -12.29
N VAL A 535 17.97 22.78 -11.41
CA VAL A 535 17.66 21.35 -11.55
C VAL A 535 16.18 21.12 -11.20
N LEU A 536 15.42 20.58 -12.16
CA LEU A 536 14.00 20.31 -11.99
C LEU A 536 13.78 18.87 -11.50
N GLY A 537 12.90 18.70 -10.50
CA GLY A 537 12.63 17.41 -9.87
C GLY A 537 13.58 17.13 -8.69
N THR A 538 14.04 15.88 -8.58
CA THR A 538 14.94 15.44 -7.50
C THR A 538 16.25 16.21 -7.54
N GLN A 539 16.65 16.77 -6.40
CA GLN A 539 17.84 17.61 -6.28
C GLN A 539 19.13 16.78 -6.28
N ILE A 540 20.25 17.40 -6.69
CA ILE A 540 21.56 16.74 -6.83
C ILE A 540 22.01 16.05 -5.54
N ASP A 541 21.82 16.71 -4.38
CA ASP A 541 22.17 16.12 -3.08
C ASP A 541 21.41 14.82 -2.81
N VAL A 542 20.12 14.77 -3.16
CA VAL A 542 19.29 13.56 -2.99
C VAL A 542 19.75 12.45 -3.94
N ILE A 543 20.10 12.81 -5.18
CA ILE A 543 20.69 11.86 -6.14
C ILE A 543 22.00 11.28 -5.58
N ASN A 544 22.86 12.12 -5.00
CA ASN A 544 24.11 11.66 -4.39
C ASN A 544 23.85 10.72 -3.21
N TYR A 545 22.84 11.00 -2.38
CA TYR A 545 22.45 10.11 -1.28
C TYR A 545 22.00 8.73 -1.75
N THR A 546 21.45 8.60 -2.95
CA THR A 546 20.98 7.30 -3.48
C THR A 546 22.03 6.54 -4.29
N GLU A 547 22.94 7.26 -4.95
CA GLU A 547 23.99 6.67 -5.79
C GLU A 547 25.22 6.22 -4.99
N ASP A 548 25.55 6.94 -3.92
CA ASP A 548 26.62 6.56 -2.99
C ASP A 548 26.08 5.58 -1.94
N ARG A 549 26.75 4.43 -1.80
CA ARG A 549 26.25 3.33 -0.96
C ARG A 549 26.40 3.59 0.52
N GLU A 550 27.41 4.35 0.94
CA GLU A 550 27.61 4.70 2.34
C GLU A 550 26.57 5.74 2.75
N LEU A 551 26.41 6.80 1.95
CA LEU A 551 25.40 7.84 2.20
C LEU A 551 23.98 7.27 2.20
N PHE A 552 23.68 6.32 1.30
CA PHE A 552 22.37 5.67 1.26
C PHE A 552 22.08 4.90 2.56
N ASN A 553 23.06 4.12 3.04
CA ASN A 553 22.92 3.39 4.30
C ASN A 553 22.74 4.34 5.49
N ASP A 554 23.48 5.45 5.53
CA ASP A 554 23.35 6.46 6.57
C ASP A 554 21.95 7.08 6.59
N LYS A 555 21.40 7.43 5.41
CA LYS A 555 20.04 7.98 5.29
C LYS A 555 18.97 7.00 5.72
N LEU A 556 19.11 5.71 5.41
CA LEU A 556 18.19 4.69 5.89
C LEU A 556 18.31 4.48 7.41
N ALA A 557 19.51 4.61 7.97
CA ALA A 557 19.74 4.52 9.41
C ALA A 557 19.09 5.69 10.18
N GLU A 558 19.08 6.91 9.62
CA GLU A 558 18.42 8.10 10.21
C GLU A 558 16.93 7.85 10.52
N ILE A 559 16.26 7.03 9.70
CA ILE A 559 14.83 6.69 9.83
C ILE A 559 14.58 5.29 10.40
N ASN A 560 15.63 4.62 10.92
CA ASN A 560 15.59 3.27 11.48
C ASN A 560 15.09 2.19 10.50
N GLU A 561 15.37 2.33 9.20
CA GLU A 561 15.07 1.30 8.22
C GLU A 561 16.08 0.15 8.25
N LYS A 562 15.65 -1.00 7.74
CA LYS A 562 16.45 -2.24 7.78
C LYS A 562 17.26 -2.38 6.50
N ILE A 563 18.58 -2.44 6.65
CA ILE A 563 19.53 -2.77 5.59
C ILE A 563 20.24 -4.07 5.91
N ALA A 564 20.73 -4.76 4.88
CA ALA A 564 21.62 -5.87 5.09
C ALA A 564 22.97 -5.35 5.62
N GLN A 565 23.63 -6.16 6.45
CA GLN A 565 24.94 -5.81 6.97
C GLN A 565 25.93 -5.67 5.80
N SER A 566 26.49 -4.48 5.64
CA SER A 566 27.37 -4.14 4.53
C SER A 566 28.48 -3.18 4.95
N GLU A 567 29.55 -3.14 4.16
CA GLU A 567 30.70 -2.25 4.34
C GLU A 567 31.18 -1.76 2.97
N ALA A 568 31.27 -0.44 2.79
CA ALA A 568 31.83 0.18 1.60
C ALA A 568 33.35 0.17 1.68
N VAL A 569 34.02 -0.26 0.61
CA VAL A 569 35.48 -0.46 0.59
C VAL A 569 36.08 0.00 -0.73
N GLU A 570 37.32 0.47 -0.67
CA GLU A 570 38.08 1.03 -1.81
C GLU A 570 39.27 0.15 -2.23
N SER A 571 39.48 -0.98 -1.56
CA SER A 571 40.57 -1.90 -1.88
C SER A 571 40.15 -3.37 -1.76
N VAL A 572 40.85 -4.24 -2.49
CA VAL A 572 40.61 -5.70 -2.44
C VAL A 572 40.89 -6.26 -1.05
N ASP A 573 41.90 -5.75 -0.36
CA ASP A 573 42.25 -6.25 0.98
C ASP A 573 41.24 -5.81 2.04
N ASP A 574 40.70 -4.60 1.91
CA ASP A 574 39.61 -4.15 2.78
C ASP A 574 38.32 -4.90 2.50
N ALA A 575 38.03 -5.23 1.22
CA ALA A 575 36.92 -6.10 0.88
C ALA A 575 37.00 -7.48 1.55
N VAL A 576 38.19 -8.06 1.63
CA VAL A 576 38.41 -9.34 2.33
C VAL A 576 38.19 -9.21 3.83
N LYS A 577 38.67 -8.12 4.46
CA LYS A 577 38.42 -7.86 5.89
C LYS A 577 36.92 -7.72 6.17
N ALA A 578 36.23 -6.91 5.36
CA ALA A 578 34.77 -6.73 5.44
C ALA A 578 34.03 -8.07 5.34
N ALA A 579 34.40 -8.92 4.37
CA ALA A 579 33.77 -10.23 4.19
C ALA A 579 34.01 -11.18 5.37
N TYR A 580 35.15 -11.11 6.05
CA TYR A 580 35.39 -11.88 7.27
C TYR A 580 34.60 -11.36 8.48
N ASN A 581 34.37 -10.05 8.55
CA ASN A 581 33.54 -9.44 9.59
C ASN A 581 32.04 -9.78 9.39
N ILE A 582 31.57 -9.77 8.14
CA ILE A 582 30.18 -10.05 7.78
C ILE A 582 29.89 -11.56 7.79
N GLY A 583 30.82 -12.36 7.25
CA GLY A 583 30.69 -13.80 7.06
C GLY A 583 30.20 -14.18 5.66
N PHE A 584 30.87 -15.15 5.03
CA PHE A 584 30.50 -15.70 3.73
C PHE A 584 29.23 -16.57 3.80
N PRO A 585 28.43 -16.65 2.70
CA PRO A 585 28.62 -15.95 1.42
C PRO A 585 28.28 -14.45 1.49
N VAL A 586 29.02 -13.66 0.72
CA VAL A 586 28.81 -12.21 0.56
C VAL A 586 28.43 -11.86 -0.87
N MET A 587 27.79 -10.71 -1.08
CA MET A 587 27.56 -10.10 -2.38
C MET A 587 28.45 -8.86 -2.50
N ILE A 588 29.09 -8.65 -3.65
CA ILE A 588 29.71 -7.37 -3.98
C ILE A 588 28.87 -6.59 -4.98
N ARG A 589 28.83 -5.27 -4.84
CA ARG A 589 28.16 -4.35 -5.79
C ARG A 589 29.02 -3.12 -6.05
N SER A 590 29.15 -2.71 -7.30
CA SER A 590 29.87 -1.48 -7.67
C SER A 590 29.03 -0.23 -7.36
N ALA A 591 29.69 0.88 -6.96
CA ALA A 591 29.04 2.19 -6.86
C ALA A 591 28.94 2.87 -8.25
N PHE A 592 27.97 3.79 -8.42
CA PHE A 592 27.71 4.58 -9.65
C PHE A 592 27.57 3.75 -10.93
N ALA A 593 26.97 2.56 -10.82
CA ALA A 593 26.77 1.63 -11.91
C ALA A 593 25.33 1.09 -11.95
N LEU A 594 24.82 0.84 -13.16
CA LEU A 594 23.53 0.18 -13.39
C LEU A 594 23.71 -1.25 -13.92
N GLY A 595 22.64 -2.03 -13.85
CA GLY A 595 22.59 -3.36 -14.49
C GLY A 595 23.47 -4.42 -13.82
N GLY A 596 23.90 -4.21 -12.57
CA GLY A 596 24.77 -5.16 -11.86
C GLY A 596 26.20 -5.22 -12.38
N LEU A 597 26.69 -4.21 -13.11
CA LEU A 597 28.05 -4.20 -13.64
C LEU A 597 29.10 -4.33 -12.51
N GLY A 598 29.90 -5.40 -12.56
CA GLY A 598 30.91 -5.69 -11.54
C GLY A 598 30.37 -6.27 -10.22
N SER A 599 29.07 -6.59 -10.17
CA SER A 599 28.41 -7.18 -9.01
C SER A 599 28.41 -8.71 -9.06
N GLY A 600 28.33 -9.37 -7.90
CA GLY A 600 28.11 -10.80 -7.84
C GLY A 600 28.28 -11.43 -6.46
N ILE A 601 27.86 -12.68 -6.35
CA ILE A 601 27.93 -13.47 -5.11
C ILE A 601 29.30 -14.14 -5.02
N CYS A 602 29.93 -14.01 -3.85
CA CYS A 602 31.21 -14.62 -3.51
C CYS A 602 30.98 -15.61 -2.36
N GLU A 603 31.17 -16.90 -2.64
CA GLU A 603 31.01 -17.98 -1.65
C GLU A 603 32.24 -18.11 -0.72
N ASP A 604 33.39 -17.58 -1.16
CA ASP A 604 34.65 -17.63 -0.44
C ASP A 604 35.60 -16.45 -0.81
N GLU A 605 36.71 -16.33 -0.08
CA GLU A 605 37.72 -15.27 -0.28
C GLU A 605 38.33 -15.31 -1.69
N ALA A 606 38.54 -16.49 -2.27
CA ALA A 606 39.17 -16.62 -3.58
C ALA A 606 38.28 -16.04 -4.68
N GLN A 607 36.97 -16.31 -4.62
CA GLN A 607 35.97 -15.69 -5.48
C GLN A 607 35.90 -14.18 -5.27
N LEU A 608 35.87 -13.72 -4.01
CA LEU A 608 35.83 -12.30 -3.66
C LEU A 608 37.02 -11.53 -4.25
N ARG A 609 38.25 -12.01 -4.05
CA ARG A 609 39.44 -11.34 -4.57
C ARG A 609 39.44 -11.22 -6.09
N LYS A 610 38.96 -12.27 -6.77
CA LYS A 610 38.85 -12.25 -8.24
C LYS A 610 37.85 -11.21 -8.71
N MET A 611 36.68 -11.18 -8.08
CA MET A 611 35.57 -10.32 -8.49
C MET A 611 35.83 -8.85 -8.11
N ALA A 612 36.32 -8.59 -6.90
CA ALA A 612 36.68 -7.24 -6.45
C ALA A 612 37.73 -6.60 -7.37
N LYS A 613 38.75 -7.34 -7.81
CA LYS A 613 39.73 -6.84 -8.79
C LYS A 613 39.10 -6.40 -10.11
N GLN A 614 38.05 -7.09 -10.55
CA GLN A 614 37.33 -6.73 -11.77
C GLN A 614 36.45 -5.50 -11.51
N ALA A 615 35.73 -5.46 -10.40
CA ALA A 615 34.87 -4.34 -10.04
C ALA A 615 35.67 -3.02 -9.89
N PHE A 616 36.82 -3.05 -9.22
CA PHE A 616 37.69 -1.87 -9.06
C PHE A 616 38.32 -1.35 -10.37
N SER A 617 38.24 -2.10 -11.47
CA SER A 617 38.64 -1.59 -12.79
C SER A 617 37.63 -0.59 -13.38
N GLY A 618 36.38 -0.62 -12.92
CA GLY A 618 35.28 0.21 -13.42
C GLY A 618 34.65 1.12 -12.38
N SER A 619 34.87 0.91 -11.08
CA SER A 619 34.33 1.74 -10.00
C SER A 619 35.37 1.96 -8.90
N PRO A 620 35.50 3.17 -8.33
CA PRO A 620 36.45 3.44 -7.25
C PRO A 620 36.05 2.78 -5.92
N GLN A 621 34.79 2.36 -5.78
CA GLN A 621 34.24 1.83 -4.53
C GLN A 621 33.35 0.61 -4.84
N ILE A 622 33.40 -0.40 -3.96
CA ILE A 622 32.44 -1.51 -3.95
C ILE A 622 31.82 -1.66 -2.56
N LEU A 623 30.59 -2.16 -2.52
CA LEU A 623 29.90 -2.55 -1.31
C LEU A 623 30.06 -4.07 -1.10
N VAL A 624 30.60 -4.49 0.03
CA VAL A 624 30.58 -5.90 0.46
C VAL A 624 29.42 -6.10 1.42
N GLU A 625 28.47 -6.95 1.07
CA GLU A 625 27.20 -7.10 1.79
C GLU A 625 26.90 -8.57 2.10
N ARG A 626 26.19 -8.82 3.20
CA ARG A 626 25.67 -10.16 3.51
C ARG A 626 24.79 -10.68 2.37
N SER A 627 25.06 -11.89 1.88
CA SER A 627 24.22 -12.48 0.84
C SER A 627 22.80 -12.78 1.36
N MET A 628 21.81 -12.24 0.64
CA MET A 628 20.38 -12.50 0.86
C MET A 628 19.81 -13.48 -0.18
N LYS A 629 20.68 -14.31 -0.77
CA LYS A 629 20.33 -15.24 -1.85
C LYS A 629 19.14 -16.11 -1.45
N GLY A 630 18.15 -16.20 -2.33
CA GLY A 630 16.93 -16.99 -2.09
C GLY A 630 15.78 -16.21 -1.44
N TRP A 631 15.99 -14.95 -1.04
CA TRP A 631 14.89 -14.08 -0.60
C TRP A 631 14.02 -13.68 -1.79
N LYS A 632 12.75 -13.35 -1.51
CA LYS A 632 11.88 -12.70 -2.49
C LYS A 632 12.45 -11.31 -2.79
N GLU A 633 12.41 -10.92 -4.05
CA GLU A 633 12.76 -9.57 -4.50
C GLU A 633 11.49 -8.89 -5.00
N VAL A 634 11.21 -7.71 -4.45
CA VAL A 634 9.98 -6.96 -4.64
C VAL A 634 10.34 -5.50 -4.89
N GLU A 635 9.71 -4.90 -5.88
CA GLU A 635 9.99 -3.54 -6.31
C GLU A 635 8.71 -2.69 -6.25
N TYR A 636 8.88 -1.41 -5.95
CA TYR A 636 7.81 -0.42 -5.88
C TYR A 636 8.17 0.80 -6.71
N GLU A 637 7.28 1.17 -7.62
CA GLU A 637 7.34 2.44 -8.33
C GLU A 637 6.64 3.51 -7.51
N VAL A 638 7.41 4.48 -7.01
CA VAL A 638 6.93 5.51 -6.09
C VAL A 638 6.93 6.87 -6.79
N VAL A 639 5.82 7.60 -6.66
CA VAL A 639 5.70 8.98 -7.14
C VAL A 639 5.45 9.89 -5.95
N ARG A 640 6.29 10.90 -5.80
CA ARG A 640 6.17 11.95 -4.79
C ARG A 640 6.18 13.32 -5.43
N ASP A 641 5.18 14.14 -5.12
CA ASP A 641 5.10 15.52 -5.60
C ASP A 641 5.71 16.53 -4.59
N ALA A 642 5.82 17.79 -5.01
CA ALA A 642 6.30 18.88 -4.15
C ALA A 642 5.34 19.20 -2.99
N ALA A 643 4.10 18.72 -3.05
CA ALA A 643 3.11 18.83 -1.98
C ALA A 643 3.26 17.75 -0.91
N ASN A 644 4.28 16.89 -1.02
CA ASN A 644 4.44 15.72 -0.16
C ASN A 644 3.28 14.72 -0.29
N ASN A 645 2.51 14.74 -1.38
CA ASN A 645 1.67 13.59 -1.73
C ASN A 645 2.60 12.50 -2.26
N CYS A 646 2.51 11.30 -1.69
CA CYS A 646 3.34 10.17 -2.07
C CYS A 646 2.46 8.94 -2.30
N LEU A 647 2.66 8.25 -3.42
CA LEU A 647 1.89 7.06 -3.77
C LEU A 647 2.75 6.03 -4.50
N THR A 648 2.39 4.76 -4.33
CA THR A 648 2.98 3.64 -5.06
C THR A 648 2.12 3.30 -6.27
N VAL A 649 2.64 3.48 -7.48
CA VAL A 649 1.92 3.30 -8.75
C VAL A 649 1.88 1.84 -9.18
N CYS A 650 3.01 1.15 -9.01
CA CYS A 650 3.18 -0.24 -9.41
C CYS A 650 3.97 -0.97 -8.33
N ASN A 651 3.66 -2.24 -8.15
CA ASN A 651 4.52 -3.14 -7.41
C ASN A 651 4.80 -4.37 -8.25
N MET A 652 5.99 -4.91 -8.12
CA MET A 652 6.48 -6.02 -8.92
C MET A 652 7.09 -7.07 -8.01
N GLU A 653 6.91 -8.34 -8.35
CA GLU A 653 7.56 -9.48 -7.70
C GLU A 653 8.41 -10.22 -8.72
N ASN A 654 9.68 -10.39 -8.39
CA ASN A 654 10.56 -11.23 -9.19
C ASN A 654 10.18 -12.69 -8.94
N PHE A 655 9.94 -13.43 -10.02
CA PHE A 655 9.75 -14.86 -9.97
C PHE A 655 11.06 -15.56 -9.58
N ASP A 656 12.16 -15.07 -10.12
CA ASP A 656 13.50 -15.48 -9.74
C ASP A 656 13.88 -14.85 -8.38
N PRO A 657 14.49 -15.61 -7.46
CA PRO A 657 14.88 -15.07 -6.17
C PRO A 657 16.09 -14.14 -6.27
N LEU A 658 16.30 -13.35 -5.22
CA LEU A 658 17.46 -12.47 -5.09
C LEU A 658 18.76 -13.24 -5.38
N GLY A 659 19.57 -12.68 -6.27
CA GLY A 659 20.82 -13.26 -6.77
C GLY A 659 20.87 -13.35 -8.30
N ILE A 660 19.72 -13.19 -8.96
CA ILE A 660 19.59 -12.88 -10.39
C ILE A 660 19.21 -11.40 -10.47
N HIS A 661 19.84 -10.63 -11.36
CA HIS A 661 19.58 -9.20 -11.47
C HIS A 661 18.17 -8.96 -12.02
N THR A 662 17.41 -7.99 -11.49
CA THR A 662 16.02 -7.72 -11.95
C THR A 662 15.89 -7.62 -13.47
N GLY A 663 16.81 -6.90 -14.13
CA GLY A 663 16.82 -6.77 -15.59
C GLY A 663 16.99 -8.08 -16.38
N GLU A 664 17.32 -9.18 -15.71
CA GLU A 664 17.41 -10.55 -16.27
C GLU A 664 16.34 -11.50 -15.67
N SER A 665 15.61 -11.07 -14.64
CA SER A 665 14.60 -11.87 -13.95
C SER A 665 13.27 -11.89 -14.72
N ILE A 666 12.50 -12.96 -14.56
CA ILE A 666 11.07 -12.91 -14.89
C ILE A 666 10.37 -12.12 -13.78
N VAL A 667 9.63 -11.07 -14.16
CA VAL A 667 8.94 -10.17 -13.23
C VAL A 667 7.42 -10.26 -13.43
N ILE A 668 6.67 -10.26 -12.33
CA ILE A 668 5.20 -10.30 -12.31
C ILE A 668 4.67 -9.03 -11.65
N ALA A 669 3.69 -8.38 -12.28
CA ALA A 669 2.99 -7.22 -11.73
C ALA A 669 1.46 -7.49 -11.69
N PRO A 670 0.77 -7.27 -10.55
CA PRO A 670 1.33 -6.99 -9.21
C PRO A 670 1.92 -8.25 -8.55
N SER A 671 2.55 -8.11 -7.37
CA SER A 671 2.98 -9.26 -6.55
C SER A 671 1.83 -10.26 -6.28
N GLN A 672 2.17 -11.55 -6.27
CA GLN A 672 1.23 -12.66 -6.17
C GLN A 672 1.29 -13.38 -4.83
N THR A 673 2.44 -13.35 -4.13
CA THR A 673 2.70 -14.21 -2.97
C THR A 673 2.86 -13.45 -1.66
N LEU A 674 2.57 -12.14 -1.65
CA LEU A 674 2.61 -11.30 -0.45
C LEU A 674 1.23 -11.29 0.23
N SER A 675 1.23 -11.49 1.54
CA SER A 675 0.05 -11.19 2.38
C SER A 675 -0.19 -9.68 2.45
N ASN A 676 -1.39 -9.25 2.87
CA ASN A 676 -1.71 -7.83 3.04
C ASN A 676 -0.74 -7.13 4.02
N ARG A 677 -0.34 -7.83 5.10
CA ARG A 677 0.66 -7.31 6.04
C ARG A 677 2.02 -7.08 5.38
N GLU A 678 2.52 -8.03 4.60
CA GLU A 678 3.83 -7.89 3.93
C GLU A 678 3.79 -6.83 2.83
N TYR A 679 2.73 -6.83 2.03
CA TYR A 679 2.53 -5.86 0.96
C TYR A 679 2.51 -4.43 1.50
N HIS A 680 1.70 -4.15 2.51
CA HIS A 680 1.58 -2.79 3.03
C HIS A 680 2.74 -2.40 3.94
N MET A 681 3.41 -3.35 4.60
CA MET A 681 4.69 -3.09 5.28
C MET A 681 5.75 -2.60 4.28
N LEU A 682 5.95 -3.31 3.17
CA LEU A 682 6.93 -2.91 2.15
C LEU A 682 6.52 -1.61 1.45
N ARG A 683 5.22 -1.42 1.20
CA ARG A 683 4.67 -0.17 0.66
C ARG A 683 4.94 1.02 1.59
N GLU A 684 4.70 0.86 2.89
CA GLU A 684 4.94 1.90 3.88
C GLU A 684 6.42 2.28 3.95
N THR A 685 7.32 1.28 3.98
CA THR A 685 8.76 1.52 3.86
C THR A 685 9.09 2.28 2.58
N ALA A 686 8.53 1.89 1.42
CA ALA A 686 8.79 2.56 0.14
C ALA A 686 8.29 4.02 0.08
N VAL A 687 7.25 4.37 0.84
CA VAL A 687 6.76 5.76 0.92
C VAL A 687 7.58 6.59 1.91
N LYS A 688 8.13 5.94 2.94
CA LYS A 688 8.91 6.56 4.01
C LYS A 688 10.36 6.84 3.60
N VAL A 689 10.97 5.93 2.84
CA VAL A 689 12.26 6.10 2.14
C VAL A 689 12.08 7.11 1.01
#